data_AF-A0A8H4AGS3-F1
#
_entry.id   AF-A0A8H4AGS3-F1
#
_cell.length_a   1.000
_cell.length_b   1.000
_cell.length_c   1.000
_cell.angle_alpha   90.00
_cell.angle_beta   90.00
_cell.angle_gamma   90.00
#
_symmetry.space_group_name_H-M   'P 1'
#
loop_
_entity.id
_entity.type
_entity.pdbx_description
1 polymer ?
#
loop_
_entity_poly.entity_id
_entity_poly.type
_entity_poly.pdbx_seq_one_letter_code
_entity_poly.pdbx_strand_id
1 'polypeptide(L)'
;MSSPKEVCHFEDHMSTAETTHTHGHSHSHGDHGHTHEQLDHPGKYIERDLPKYSNRNWTERAFTVGIGGPVGSGKTALMLALCRAFRDNYSIAAVTNDIFTREDTEFLVRNNALPAERIRAIETGGCPHAAIREDISANLNALEELHAKFNSQLLLVESGGDNLAANYSRELADYIIYVIDVAGGDKVPRKGGPGITQSDLLIINKTDLAEIVGADLGVMERDARKMRDTGPTIFAQVKNGVGIPEIVNLILTAWQASGVAVSGGVDSMALCYLLNKFSKEFNHKLTAFIIDHKFRPESTEESYKVANILSKLDIDTKIMPINWEISEGNNLSDSLTFPLISQQETFARIERYKLLARGCHERKISSLFLGHHLGDQLETVIMRLARGSGINGLTSMEYISQFPIIRNIESLGINIIRPFLRLTKNRLIETCEVENISWFEDSTNLSKDYKRNVVRLAINEFNQRYLNGRSEYEPLSTEGLSRFMDHMNYHKNCVKSKVKIIAKNSIKFDSDNGICSLYLPKNLPHDHWFREKYLGTRVIALIIRWIQCNEHSPRLDSVLRCYQHIMSSYTSHNLSNITIHGILLNPRKIIPFGNMNSQPWIFFRQPFKTSHDNVITQQINPGDVILWDKRFFIGLDKNIPLSHKSSIFKIRRFCESDINQFFKMNPTVESQKRFRYYLSKVPSIGRYTIPVLINQDKSTKCAISEKLISYPTLNINLYSKIHCWTIFRGQIIYT
;
A
#
# COMPACT_ATOMS: atom_id res chain seq x y z
N MET A 1 30.72 -22.50 -73.43
CA MET A 1 30.80 -21.02 -73.48
C MET A 1 30.79 -20.53 -72.04
N SER A 2 31.95 -20.54 -71.37
CA SER A 2 32.97 -19.47 -71.33
C SER A 2 32.49 -18.24 -70.53
N SER A 3 32.80 -18.24 -69.23
CA SER A 3 33.76 -17.37 -68.51
C SER A 3 34.09 -15.99 -69.13
N PRO A 4 34.84 -15.06 -68.46
CA PRO A 4 35.60 -15.20 -67.20
C PRO A 4 35.51 -13.96 -66.24
N LYS A 5 35.70 -14.11 -64.90
CA LYS A 5 36.95 -14.02 -64.08
C LYS A 5 37.35 -12.56 -63.72
N GLU A 6 38.06 -12.18 -62.65
CA GLU A 6 38.73 -12.77 -61.47
C GLU A 6 39.34 -11.56 -60.67
N VAL A 7 39.37 -11.51 -59.31
CA VAL A 7 40.53 -11.80 -58.40
C VAL A 7 41.38 -10.54 -58.08
N CYS A 8 42.17 -10.33 -57.00
CA CYS A 8 42.95 -11.07 -55.98
C CYS A 8 43.09 -10.15 -54.73
N HIS A 9 43.02 -10.61 -53.47
CA HIS A 9 44.07 -11.10 -52.55
C HIS A 9 44.95 -10.08 -51.78
N PHE A 10 45.17 -10.47 -50.51
CA PHE A 10 45.94 -9.92 -49.38
C PHE A 10 47.45 -9.78 -49.63
N GLU A 11 48.12 -8.88 -48.91
CA GLU A 11 49.20 -9.22 -47.94
C GLU A 11 49.77 -8.02 -47.18
N ASP A 12 50.21 -8.31 -45.96
CA ASP A 12 50.81 -7.48 -44.91
C ASP A 12 52.18 -6.88 -45.28
N HIS A 13 52.58 -5.78 -44.63
CA HIS A 13 53.96 -5.61 -44.13
C HIS A 13 54.06 -4.48 -43.09
N MET A 14 54.46 -4.82 -41.86
CA MET A 14 55.09 -3.91 -40.91
C MET A 14 56.59 -3.78 -41.22
N SER A 15 57.16 -2.57 -41.14
CA SER A 15 58.46 -2.36 -40.49
C SER A 15 58.76 -0.89 -40.23
N THR A 16 59.24 -0.66 -39.03
CA THR A 16 59.71 0.54 -38.33
C THR A 16 61.07 1.08 -38.82
N ALA A 17 61.28 2.40 -38.73
CA ALA A 17 62.54 3.09 -38.34
C ALA A 17 62.26 4.61 -38.34
N GLU A 18 62.16 5.29 -37.20
CA GLU A 18 63.22 5.86 -36.34
C GLU A 18 64.00 7.05 -36.93
N THR A 19 64.26 8.03 -36.03
CA THR A 19 65.20 9.18 -36.07
C THR A 19 64.75 10.46 -36.80
N THR A 20 64.93 11.69 -36.30
CA THR A 20 65.05 12.35 -34.99
C THR A 20 65.20 13.86 -35.26
N HIS A 21 64.76 14.71 -34.30
CA HIS A 21 65.17 16.13 -34.08
C HIS A 21 64.71 17.19 -35.12
N THR A 22 64.28 18.42 -34.80
CA THR A 22 64.53 19.35 -33.67
C THR A 22 63.48 20.49 -33.70
N HIS A 23 63.28 21.11 -32.52
CA HIS A 23 62.28 22.14 -32.18
C HIS A 23 62.42 23.50 -32.87
N GLY A 24 61.28 24.20 -33.03
CA GLY A 24 61.21 25.66 -33.26
C GLY A 24 59.77 26.19 -33.42
N HIS A 25 59.14 26.53 -32.28
CA HIS A 25 58.01 27.45 -31.99
C HIS A 25 57.43 28.33 -33.14
N SER A 26 56.15 28.72 -33.25
CA SER A 26 54.92 28.58 -32.43
C SER A 26 53.74 29.35 -33.10
N HIS A 27 52.50 28.82 -32.95
CA HIS A 27 51.16 29.46 -33.03
C HIS A 27 50.69 30.04 -34.39
N SER A 28 49.43 29.91 -34.85
CA SER A 28 48.18 29.36 -34.33
C SER A 28 47.21 29.08 -35.50
N HIS A 29 46.48 27.98 -35.45
CA HIS A 29 45.11 27.92 -35.97
C HIS A 29 44.31 26.99 -35.06
N GLY A 30 43.18 27.50 -34.57
CA GLY A 30 42.31 26.83 -33.61
C GLY A 30 41.68 25.58 -34.21
N ASP A 31 41.85 24.48 -33.51
CA ASP A 31 41.25 23.20 -33.83
C ASP A 31 40.00 22.99 -32.97
N HIS A 32 38.89 22.66 -33.59
CA HIS A 32 37.64 22.34 -32.92
C HIS A 32 37.77 20.94 -32.30
N GLY A 33 38.23 20.89 -31.05
CA GLY A 33 38.38 19.64 -30.31
C GLY A 33 37.03 19.02 -29.93
N HIS A 34 36.60 18.00 -30.69
CA HIS A 34 35.79 16.93 -30.12
C HIS A 34 36.75 15.87 -29.56
N THR A 35 36.97 15.88 -28.25
CA THR A 35 37.64 14.77 -27.57
C THR A 35 36.69 13.57 -27.55
N HIS A 36 36.95 12.56 -28.38
CA HIS A 36 36.35 11.24 -28.20
C HIS A 36 36.95 10.61 -26.94
N GLU A 37 36.19 10.58 -25.85
CA GLU A 37 36.52 9.76 -24.68
C GLU A 37 36.59 8.29 -25.12
N GLN A 38 37.79 7.71 -25.11
CA GLN A 38 37.95 6.27 -25.30
C GLN A 38 37.49 5.58 -24.02
N LEU A 39 36.35 4.90 -24.08
CA LEU A 39 35.79 4.17 -22.94
C LEU A 39 36.51 2.81 -22.80
N ASP A 40 37.19 2.58 -21.68
CA ASP A 40 37.94 1.33 -21.41
C ASP A 40 37.03 0.09 -21.31
N HIS A 41 35.74 0.27 -20.99
CA HIS A 41 34.73 -0.80 -20.97
C HIS A 41 33.30 -0.24 -21.13
N PRO A 42 32.30 -1.07 -21.52
CA PRO A 42 30.92 -0.62 -21.76
C PRO A 42 30.09 -0.33 -20.49
N GLY A 43 30.71 -0.07 -19.34
CA GLY A 43 30.05 0.02 -18.02
C GLY A 43 29.93 -1.34 -17.29
N LYS A 44 29.87 -1.34 -15.95
CA LYS A 44 29.50 -2.49 -15.11
C LYS A 44 28.28 -2.16 -14.27
N TYR A 45 27.47 -3.18 -13.96
CA TYR A 45 26.24 -3.00 -13.17
C TYR A 45 26.48 -2.41 -11.78
N ILE A 46 27.58 -2.80 -11.12
CA ILE A 46 27.94 -2.31 -9.78
C ILE A 46 28.41 -0.85 -9.81
N GLU A 47 28.98 -0.42 -10.94
CA GLU A 47 29.54 0.93 -11.14
C GLU A 47 28.50 1.91 -11.73
N ARG A 48 27.25 1.48 -11.93
CA ARG A 48 26.20 2.32 -12.52
C ARG A 48 25.89 3.51 -11.62
N ASP A 49 25.51 4.62 -12.25
CA ASP A 49 24.92 5.74 -11.53
C ASP A 49 23.66 5.28 -10.79
N LEU A 50 23.52 5.69 -9.54
CA LEU A 50 22.33 5.48 -8.72
C LEU A 50 21.53 6.78 -8.60
N PRO A 51 20.19 6.71 -8.44
CA PRO A 51 19.38 7.90 -8.24
C PRO A 51 19.82 8.67 -6.97
N LYS A 52 20.09 9.97 -7.13
CA LYS A 52 20.52 10.86 -6.04
C LYS A 52 19.29 11.45 -5.35
N TYR A 53 18.94 10.92 -4.17
CA TYR A 53 17.75 11.37 -3.44
C TYR A 53 17.96 12.57 -2.51
N SER A 54 19.19 13.04 -2.31
CA SER A 54 19.50 14.10 -1.34
C SER A 54 18.77 15.42 -1.59
N ASN A 55 18.50 15.76 -2.85
CA ASN A 55 17.83 16.99 -3.26
C ASN A 55 16.45 16.73 -3.90
N ARG A 56 15.88 15.53 -3.72
CA ARG A 56 14.66 15.09 -4.42
C ARG A 56 13.38 15.61 -3.75
N ASN A 57 12.56 16.36 -4.48
CA ASN A 57 11.22 16.75 -4.04
C ASN A 57 10.12 15.82 -4.58
N TRP A 58 9.57 14.99 -3.68
CA TRP A 58 8.53 14.00 -4.03
C TRP A 58 7.13 14.59 -4.21
N THR A 59 6.93 15.88 -3.88
CA THR A 59 5.68 16.59 -4.19
C THR A 59 5.68 17.17 -5.60
N GLU A 60 6.87 17.34 -6.20
CA GLU A 60 7.02 17.78 -7.59
C GLU A 60 6.89 16.58 -8.54
N ARG A 61 7.53 15.46 -8.20
CA ARG A 61 7.51 14.25 -9.03
C ARG A 61 7.56 12.96 -8.22
N ALA A 62 6.66 12.04 -8.54
CA ALA A 62 6.65 10.70 -7.98
C ALA A 62 7.76 9.80 -8.54
N PHE A 63 7.93 8.63 -7.91
CA PHE A 63 8.89 7.63 -8.36
C PHE A 63 8.63 7.25 -9.82
N THR A 64 9.65 7.41 -10.65
CA THR A 64 9.54 7.30 -12.10
C THR A 64 10.30 6.07 -12.60
N VAL A 65 9.60 5.19 -13.31
CA VAL A 65 10.17 4.02 -13.97
C VAL A 65 10.40 4.35 -15.45
N GLY A 66 11.66 4.29 -15.89
CA GLY A 66 12.05 4.45 -17.29
C GLY A 66 12.07 3.10 -18.00
N ILE A 67 11.44 3.00 -19.16
CA ILE A 67 11.40 1.81 -20.01
C ILE A 67 12.12 2.12 -21.32
N GLY A 68 13.38 1.70 -21.40
CA GLY A 68 14.25 1.88 -22.56
C GLY A 68 14.44 0.59 -23.35
N GLY A 69 14.99 0.72 -24.56
CA GLY A 69 15.32 -0.42 -25.40
C GLY A 69 15.06 -0.20 -26.90
N PRO A 70 15.56 -1.13 -27.74
CA PRO A 70 15.48 -0.96 -29.19
C PRO A 70 14.07 -0.88 -29.76
N VAL A 71 13.95 -0.30 -30.96
CA VAL A 71 12.71 -0.35 -31.74
C VAL A 71 12.29 -1.83 -31.90
N GLY A 72 11.02 -2.11 -31.61
CA GLY A 72 10.47 -3.46 -31.74
C GLY A 72 10.73 -4.43 -30.58
N SER A 73 11.50 -4.07 -29.55
CA SER A 73 11.81 -4.99 -28.43
C SER A 73 10.60 -5.31 -27.52
N GLY A 74 9.52 -4.54 -27.64
CA GLY A 74 8.28 -4.73 -26.90
C GLY A 74 8.11 -3.82 -25.69
N LYS A 75 8.80 -2.66 -25.66
CA LYS A 75 8.63 -1.61 -24.65
C LYS A 75 7.18 -1.19 -24.44
N THR A 76 6.47 -0.80 -25.50
CA THR A 76 5.05 -0.38 -25.43
C THR A 76 4.14 -1.51 -24.95
N ALA A 77 4.46 -2.76 -25.29
CA ALA A 77 3.74 -3.93 -24.77
C ALA A 77 3.98 -4.11 -23.26
N LEU A 78 5.19 -3.84 -22.78
CA LEU A 78 5.53 -3.86 -21.36
C LEU A 78 4.85 -2.71 -20.62
N MET A 79 4.86 -1.50 -21.20
CA MET A 79 4.16 -0.32 -20.72
C MET A 79 2.66 -0.62 -20.50
N LEU A 80 2.02 -1.28 -21.47
CA LEU A 80 0.62 -1.74 -21.36
C LEU A 80 0.43 -2.74 -20.22
N ALA A 81 1.31 -3.75 -20.12
CA ALA A 81 1.22 -4.78 -19.08
C ALA A 81 1.40 -4.19 -17.67
N LEU A 82 2.35 -3.28 -17.49
CA LEU A 82 2.59 -2.58 -16.23
C LEU A 82 1.42 -1.66 -15.85
N CYS A 83 0.89 -0.90 -16.81
CA CYS A 83 -0.32 -0.09 -16.58
C CYS A 83 -1.46 -0.96 -16.04
N ARG A 84 -1.73 -2.11 -16.67
CA ARG A 84 -2.79 -3.03 -16.25
C ARG A 84 -2.52 -3.65 -14.88
N ALA A 85 -1.26 -3.97 -14.56
CA ALA A 85 -0.89 -4.54 -13.27
C ALA A 85 -1.04 -3.55 -12.11
N PHE A 86 -0.74 -2.26 -12.34
CA PHE A 86 -0.71 -1.24 -11.29
C PHE A 86 -2.02 -0.46 -11.10
N ARG A 87 -2.77 -0.19 -12.18
CA ARG A 87 -3.89 0.77 -12.17
C ARG A 87 -5.01 0.50 -11.17
N ASP A 88 -5.17 -0.75 -10.73
CA ASP A 88 -6.23 -1.14 -9.80
C ASP A 88 -5.84 -0.86 -8.34
N ASN A 89 -4.54 -0.77 -8.05
CA ASN A 89 -4.00 -0.65 -6.69
C ASN A 89 -3.24 0.66 -6.43
N TYR A 90 -2.82 1.36 -7.49
CA TYR A 90 -1.99 2.56 -7.38
C TYR A 90 -2.48 3.66 -8.34
N SER A 91 -2.41 4.92 -7.89
CA SER A 91 -2.59 6.06 -8.82
C SER A 91 -1.36 6.16 -9.71
N ILE A 92 -1.51 5.93 -11.01
CA ILE A 92 -0.40 5.98 -11.97
C ILE A 92 -0.71 6.89 -13.16
N ALA A 93 0.35 7.34 -13.82
CA ALA A 93 0.31 8.04 -15.10
C ALA A 93 1.49 7.63 -15.98
N ALA A 94 1.36 7.84 -17.29
CA ALA A 94 2.27 7.34 -18.31
C ALA A 94 2.70 8.45 -19.28
N VAL A 95 3.98 8.49 -19.62
CA VAL A 95 4.54 9.31 -20.69
C VAL A 95 5.15 8.39 -21.73
N THR A 96 4.82 8.59 -23.00
CA THR A 96 5.43 7.84 -24.12
C THR A 96 6.15 8.80 -25.04
N ASN A 97 7.30 8.38 -25.54
CA ASN A 97 8.08 9.16 -26.47
C ASN A 97 8.05 8.52 -27.85
N ASP A 98 7.82 9.33 -28.86
CA ASP A 98 7.90 8.96 -30.27
C ASP A 98 8.71 10.02 -31.00
N ILE A 99 9.34 9.68 -32.13
CA ILE A 99 10.15 10.66 -32.88
C ILE A 99 9.23 11.69 -33.56
N PHE A 100 8.23 11.21 -34.31
CA PHE A 100 7.34 12.05 -35.13
C PHE A 100 5.86 11.69 -35.02
N THR A 101 5.51 10.69 -34.20
CA THR A 101 4.16 10.11 -34.13
C THR A 101 3.59 10.16 -32.71
N ARG A 102 2.35 9.71 -32.55
CA ARG A 102 1.73 9.44 -31.25
C ARG A 102 1.28 7.99 -31.13
N GLU A 103 1.84 7.11 -31.95
CA GLU A 103 1.36 5.74 -32.12
C GLU A 103 1.41 4.98 -30.80
N ASP A 104 2.45 5.17 -29.99
CA ASP A 104 2.57 4.51 -28.69
C ASP A 104 1.50 4.97 -27.69
N THR A 105 1.24 6.28 -27.60
CA THR A 105 0.13 6.81 -26.78
C THR A 105 -1.22 6.30 -27.29
N GLU A 106 -1.46 6.36 -28.60
CA GLU A 106 -2.73 5.91 -29.21
C GLU A 106 -2.93 4.41 -29.05
N PHE A 107 -1.87 3.61 -29.12
CA PHE A 107 -1.89 2.19 -28.82
C PHE A 107 -2.32 1.94 -27.37
N LEU A 108 -1.73 2.64 -26.39
CA LEU A 108 -2.10 2.48 -24.97
C LEU A 108 -3.54 2.89 -24.69
N VAL A 109 -4.01 3.99 -25.29
CA VAL A 109 -5.40 4.46 -25.16
C VAL A 109 -6.37 3.44 -25.77
N ARG A 110 -6.12 2.97 -27.00
CA ARG A 110 -6.95 1.94 -27.68
C ARG A 110 -7.03 0.64 -26.88
N ASN A 111 -5.95 0.27 -26.21
CA ASN A 111 -5.88 -0.94 -25.39
C ASN A 111 -6.37 -0.74 -23.94
N ASN A 112 -6.96 0.42 -23.65
CA ASN A 112 -7.44 0.80 -22.32
C ASN A 112 -6.35 0.58 -21.26
N ALA A 113 -5.12 1.02 -21.48
CA ALA A 113 -4.05 0.92 -20.49
C ALA A 113 -4.44 1.71 -19.23
N LEU A 114 -4.75 2.99 -19.42
CA LEU A 114 -5.22 3.96 -18.44
C LEU A 114 -6.28 4.88 -19.09
N PRO A 115 -7.05 5.65 -18.31
CA PRO A 115 -7.81 6.78 -18.84
C PRO A 115 -6.89 7.71 -19.68
N ALA A 116 -7.35 8.14 -20.85
CA ALA A 116 -6.53 8.90 -21.80
C ALA A 116 -5.88 10.16 -21.19
N GLU A 117 -6.57 10.81 -20.25
CA GLU A 117 -6.07 11.99 -19.54
C GLU A 117 -4.83 11.72 -18.66
N ARG A 118 -4.50 10.45 -18.38
CA ARG A 118 -3.32 10.01 -17.62
C ARG A 118 -2.16 9.55 -18.50
N ILE A 119 -2.29 9.66 -19.83
CA ILE A 119 -1.26 9.28 -20.80
C ILE A 119 -0.86 10.53 -21.57
N ARG A 120 0.44 10.83 -21.64
CA ARG A 120 0.98 12.00 -22.35
C ARG A 120 1.94 11.53 -23.43
N ALA A 121 1.70 11.98 -24.66
CA ALA A 121 2.63 11.79 -25.77
C ALA A 121 3.66 12.92 -25.78
N ILE A 122 4.93 12.58 -26.03
CA ILE A 122 6.00 13.52 -26.35
C ILE A 122 6.59 13.13 -27.69
N GLU A 123 6.53 14.06 -28.63
CA GLU A 123 7.20 13.96 -29.93
C GLU A 123 8.59 14.58 -29.75
N THR A 124 9.65 13.77 -29.79
CA THR A 124 11.02 14.23 -29.51
C THR A 124 11.60 15.05 -30.65
N GLY A 125 11.09 14.86 -31.88
CA GLY A 125 11.55 15.57 -33.09
C GLY A 125 12.99 15.25 -33.51
N GLY A 126 13.67 14.35 -32.81
CA GLY A 126 15.10 14.07 -32.96
C GLY A 126 15.52 12.76 -32.29
N CYS A 127 16.83 12.60 -32.07
CA CYS A 127 17.39 11.33 -31.61
C CYS A 127 16.84 10.93 -30.22
N PRO A 128 16.17 9.77 -30.07
CA PRO A 128 15.45 9.45 -28.84
C PRO A 128 16.33 9.38 -27.59
N HIS A 129 17.59 8.96 -27.74
CA HIS A 129 18.53 8.88 -26.61
C HIS A 129 18.78 10.27 -25.99
N ALA A 130 18.80 11.33 -26.81
CA ALA A 130 19.01 12.69 -26.31
C ALA A 130 17.84 13.11 -25.41
N ALA A 131 16.61 12.78 -25.80
CA ALA A 131 15.39 13.14 -25.06
C ALA A 131 15.26 12.46 -23.68
N ILE A 132 15.99 11.36 -23.44
CA ILE A 132 15.97 10.64 -22.16
C ILE A 132 17.26 10.78 -21.34
N ARG A 133 18.31 11.37 -21.91
CA ARG A 133 19.63 11.48 -21.28
C ARG A 133 20.22 12.88 -21.27
N GLU A 134 20.21 13.58 -22.40
CA GLU A 134 20.90 14.87 -22.59
C GLU A 134 19.96 16.05 -22.34
N ASP A 135 18.79 16.04 -22.99
CA ASP A 135 17.72 17.02 -22.79
C ASP A 135 16.43 16.31 -22.34
N ILE A 136 16.31 16.15 -21.03
CA ILE A 136 15.17 15.47 -20.40
C ILE A 136 14.00 16.40 -20.08
N SER A 137 14.09 17.68 -20.44
CA SER A 137 13.20 18.74 -19.95
C SER A 137 11.72 18.51 -20.29
N ALA A 138 11.43 18.12 -21.54
CA ALA A 138 10.07 17.83 -21.99
C ALA A 138 9.45 16.65 -21.23
N ASN A 139 10.22 15.58 -21.04
CA ASN A 139 9.81 14.40 -20.27
C ASN A 139 9.56 14.75 -18.81
N LEU A 140 10.49 15.48 -18.19
CA LEU A 140 10.41 15.88 -16.80
C LEU A 140 9.16 16.73 -16.54
N ASN A 141 8.91 17.74 -17.37
CA ASN A 141 7.75 18.62 -17.24
C ASN A 141 6.43 17.83 -17.39
N ALA A 142 6.32 16.97 -18.40
CA ALA A 142 5.12 16.12 -18.57
C ALA A 142 4.85 15.23 -17.34
N LEU A 143 5.89 14.67 -16.75
CA LEU A 143 5.79 13.83 -15.53
C LEU A 143 5.32 14.66 -14.32
N GLU A 144 5.83 15.87 -14.15
CA GLU A 144 5.45 16.80 -13.07
C GLU A 144 4.00 17.30 -13.23
N GLU A 145 3.58 17.67 -14.45
CA GLU A 145 2.19 18.05 -14.76
C GLU A 145 1.21 16.92 -14.42
N LEU A 146 1.52 15.70 -14.86
CA LEU A 146 0.70 14.52 -14.56
C LEU A 146 0.66 14.22 -13.06
N HIS A 147 1.79 14.33 -12.37
CA HIS A 147 1.85 14.13 -10.93
C HIS A 147 1.01 15.18 -10.19
N ALA A 148 1.16 16.46 -10.51
CA ALA A 148 0.38 17.55 -9.91
C ALA A 148 -1.13 17.37 -10.14
N LYS A 149 -1.52 16.91 -11.34
CA LYS A 149 -2.93 16.73 -11.70
C LYS A 149 -3.59 15.51 -11.04
N PHE A 150 -2.86 14.40 -10.91
CA PHE A 150 -3.45 13.12 -10.51
C PHE A 150 -2.93 12.57 -9.18
N ASN A 151 -2.02 13.29 -8.53
CA ASN A 151 -1.29 12.86 -7.33
C ASN A 151 -0.78 11.42 -7.49
N SER A 152 -0.10 11.16 -8.61
CA SER A 152 0.37 9.83 -8.99
C SER A 152 1.36 9.31 -7.95
N GLN A 153 1.24 8.04 -7.59
CA GLN A 153 2.17 7.34 -6.69
C GLN A 153 3.35 6.75 -7.45
N LEU A 154 3.12 6.33 -8.70
CA LEU A 154 4.13 5.83 -9.63
C LEU A 154 3.94 6.49 -10.99
N LEU A 155 5.03 6.84 -11.65
CA LEU A 155 5.04 7.34 -13.02
C LEU A 155 5.81 6.37 -13.91
N LEU A 156 5.30 6.16 -15.13
CA LEU A 156 5.97 5.37 -16.15
C LEU A 156 6.37 6.30 -17.29
N VAL A 157 7.60 6.15 -17.78
CA VAL A 157 8.07 6.85 -18.98
C VAL A 157 8.73 5.84 -19.93
N GLU A 158 8.28 5.81 -21.18
CA GLU A 158 8.86 5.00 -22.24
C GLU A 158 9.71 5.86 -23.19
N SER A 159 10.83 5.31 -23.66
CA SER A 159 11.68 5.99 -24.65
C SER A 159 11.21 5.75 -26.08
N GLY A 160 11.42 6.73 -26.96
CA GLY A 160 11.27 6.51 -28.40
C GLY A 160 12.34 5.52 -28.85
N GLY A 161 12.01 4.53 -29.67
CA GLY A 161 12.86 3.36 -29.85
C GLY A 161 14.35 3.67 -30.09
N ASP A 162 15.19 3.05 -29.26
CA ASP A 162 16.59 3.45 -29.06
C ASP A 162 17.61 2.47 -29.67
N ASN A 163 18.90 2.72 -29.48
CA ASN A 163 19.97 1.74 -29.71
C ASN A 163 20.53 1.20 -28.37
N LEU A 164 21.40 0.19 -28.44
CA LEU A 164 22.02 -0.45 -27.26
C LEU A 164 22.84 0.50 -26.38
N ALA A 165 23.22 1.68 -26.90
CA ALA A 165 23.99 2.68 -26.18
C ALA A 165 23.13 3.62 -25.33
N ALA A 166 21.81 3.66 -25.54
CA ALA A 166 20.90 4.54 -24.82
C ALA A 166 20.64 4.05 -23.40
N ASN A 167 20.71 4.96 -22.43
CA ASN A 167 20.32 4.74 -21.05
C ASN A 167 19.70 6.04 -20.51
N TYR A 168 18.75 5.93 -19.58
CA TYR A 168 18.10 7.09 -18.99
C TYR A 168 19.08 7.88 -18.12
N SER A 169 18.95 9.21 -18.12
CA SER A 169 19.50 10.02 -17.04
C SER A 169 18.82 9.65 -15.71
N ARG A 170 19.63 9.54 -14.64
CA ARG A 170 19.12 9.34 -13.27
C ARG A 170 18.33 10.52 -12.73
N GLU A 171 18.44 11.69 -13.37
CA GLU A 171 17.56 12.82 -13.09
C GLU A 171 16.16 12.62 -13.67
N LEU A 172 16.02 11.79 -14.71
CA LEU A 172 14.73 11.47 -15.33
C LEU A 172 14.09 10.22 -14.70
N ALA A 173 14.80 9.10 -14.58
CA ALA A 173 14.24 7.83 -14.08
C ALA A 173 14.90 7.36 -12.77
N ASP A 174 14.06 7.05 -11.77
CA ASP A 174 14.49 6.50 -10.48
C ASP A 174 14.80 4.99 -10.59
N TYR A 175 14.08 4.27 -11.46
CA TYR A 175 14.33 2.86 -11.79
C TYR A 175 14.33 2.65 -13.30
N ILE A 176 15.37 2.01 -13.83
CA ILE A 176 15.56 1.87 -15.28
C ILE A 176 15.40 0.41 -15.68
N ILE A 177 14.44 0.16 -16.57
CA ILE A 177 14.23 -1.11 -17.25
C ILE A 177 14.75 -0.97 -18.67
N TYR A 178 15.56 -1.94 -19.11
CA TYR A 178 16.02 -2.02 -20.49
C TYR A 178 15.51 -3.31 -21.14
N VAL A 179 14.79 -3.18 -22.24
CA VAL A 179 14.13 -4.30 -22.94
C VAL A 179 14.87 -4.61 -24.23
N ILE A 180 15.42 -5.82 -24.32
CA ILE A 180 15.88 -6.44 -25.55
C ILE A 180 14.98 -7.62 -25.89
N ASP A 181 15.03 -8.10 -27.13
CA ASP A 181 14.21 -9.22 -27.55
C ASP A 181 14.97 -10.27 -28.33
N VAL A 182 14.48 -11.51 -28.23
CA VAL A 182 15.09 -12.69 -28.84
C VAL A 182 15.12 -12.60 -30.37
N ALA A 183 14.17 -11.90 -31.00
CA ALA A 183 14.18 -11.72 -32.45
C ALA A 183 15.34 -10.83 -32.95
N GLY A 184 15.98 -10.06 -32.06
CA GLY A 184 17.23 -9.37 -32.35
C GLY A 184 18.47 -10.28 -32.44
N GLY A 185 18.31 -11.56 -32.07
CA GLY A 185 19.34 -12.60 -32.05
C GLY A 185 20.00 -12.79 -30.68
N ASP A 186 20.52 -13.99 -30.44
CA ASP A 186 21.15 -14.41 -29.17
C ASP A 186 22.44 -13.64 -28.81
N LYS A 187 23.06 -12.98 -29.79
CA LYS A 187 24.25 -12.14 -29.62
C LYS A 187 23.97 -10.75 -29.04
N VAL A 188 22.71 -10.33 -28.89
CA VAL A 188 22.40 -8.98 -28.40
C VAL A 188 22.98 -8.70 -27.01
N PRO A 189 22.84 -9.59 -26.00
CA PRO A 189 23.43 -9.37 -24.68
C PRO A 189 24.95 -9.12 -24.70
N ARG A 190 25.72 -9.89 -25.49
CA ARG A 190 27.18 -9.74 -25.54
C ARG A 190 27.69 -8.50 -26.27
N LYS A 191 26.84 -7.83 -27.07
CA LYS A 191 27.22 -6.56 -27.70
C LYS A 191 27.50 -5.46 -26.67
N GLY A 192 26.95 -5.62 -25.45
CA GLY A 192 27.11 -4.65 -24.38
C GLY A 192 26.44 -3.30 -24.70
N GLY A 193 26.73 -2.32 -23.86
CA GLY A 193 26.17 -0.97 -23.94
C GLY A 193 25.48 -0.57 -22.62
N PRO A 194 25.47 0.72 -22.26
CA PRO A 194 24.91 1.21 -21.00
C PRO A 194 23.51 0.70 -20.67
N GLY A 195 22.62 0.53 -21.66
CA GLY A 195 21.30 -0.05 -21.41
C GLY A 195 21.37 -1.50 -20.90
N ILE A 196 22.27 -2.31 -21.45
CA ILE A 196 22.48 -3.70 -21.03
C ILE A 196 23.31 -3.77 -19.76
N THR A 197 24.34 -2.95 -19.57
CA THR A 197 25.28 -3.10 -18.45
C THR A 197 24.83 -2.32 -17.20
N GLN A 198 24.10 -1.21 -17.36
CA GLN A 198 23.82 -0.25 -16.29
C GLN A 198 22.33 -0.05 -15.96
N SER A 199 21.40 -0.72 -16.65
CA SER A 199 19.98 -0.69 -16.23
C SER A 199 19.75 -1.47 -14.93
N ASP A 200 18.78 -1.06 -14.11
CA ASP A 200 18.43 -1.78 -12.87
C ASP A 200 17.80 -3.14 -13.15
N LEU A 201 17.12 -3.27 -14.28
CA LEU A 201 16.53 -4.52 -14.77
C LEU A 201 16.70 -4.68 -16.28
N LEU A 202 17.33 -5.77 -16.71
CA LEU A 202 17.33 -6.21 -18.10
C LEU A 202 16.18 -7.18 -18.34
N ILE A 203 15.40 -6.96 -19.39
CA ILE A 203 14.37 -7.89 -19.85
C ILE A 203 14.78 -8.46 -21.21
N ILE A 204 14.81 -9.78 -21.30
CA ILE A 204 14.94 -10.53 -22.56
C ILE A 204 13.55 -11.03 -22.94
N ASN A 205 12.89 -10.28 -23.83
CA ASN A 205 11.50 -10.47 -24.20
C ASN A 205 11.34 -11.37 -25.44
N LYS A 206 10.12 -11.85 -25.67
CA LYS A 206 9.74 -12.72 -26.81
C LYS A 206 10.47 -14.06 -26.82
N THR A 207 10.65 -14.67 -25.65
CA THR A 207 11.36 -15.96 -25.52
C THR A 207 10.66 -17.12 -26.24
N ASP A 208 9.38 -16.96 -26.52
CA ASP A 208 8.58 -17.85 -27.38
C ASP A 208 9.07 -17.91 -28.84
N LEU A 209 9.84 -16.92 -29.31
CA LEU A 209 10.33 -16.88 -30.69
C LEU A 209 11.71 -17.55 -30.88
N ALA A 210 12.36 -18.00 -29.81
CA ALA A 210 13.75 -18.48 -29.83
C ALA A 210 14.02 -19.54 -30.90
N GLU A 211 13.18 -20.57 -30.97
CA GLU A 211 13.31 -21.67 -31.93
C GLU A 211 13.17 -21.16 -33.38
N ILE A 212 12.19 -20.30 -33.63
CA ILE A 212 11.85 -19.82 -34.98
C ILE A 212 12.96 -18.92 -35.54
N VAL A 213 13.62 -18.14 -34.68
CA VAL A 213 14.71 -17.23 -35.09
C VAL A 213 16.10 -17.84 -34.93
N GLY A 214 16.19 -19.10 -34.50
CA GLY A 214 17.45 -19.81 -34.28
C GLY A 214 18.31 -19.21 -33.15
N ALA A 215 17.68 -18.63 -32.13
CA ALA A 215 18.38 -18.04 -30.98
C ALA A 215 18.42 -19.00 -29.79
N ASP A 216 19.57 -19.08 -29.12
CA ASP A 216 19.74 -19.90 -27.92
C ASP A 216 19.56 -19.05 -26.64
N LEU A 217 18.54 -19.37 -25.84
CA LEU A 217 18.26 -18.66 -24.58
C LEU A 217 19.35 -18.86 -23.52
N GLY A 218 20.01 -20.02 -23.50
CA GLY A 218 21.13 -20.30 -22.59
C GLY A 218 22.36 -19.46 -22.94
N VAL A 219 22.62 -19.23 -24.24
CA VAL A 219 23.65 -18.27 -24.68
C VAL A 219 23.32 -16.86 -24.21
N MET A 220 22.06 -16.42 -24.39
CA MET A 220 21.62 -15.11 -23.94
C MET A 220 21.75 -14.95 -22.42
N GLU A 221 21.41 -15.98 -21.64
CA GLU A 221 21.51 -15.95 -20.17
C GLU A 221 22.97 -15.84 -19.73
N ARG A 222 23.85 -16.69 -20.28
CA ARG A 222 25.28 -16.68 -19.99
C ARG A 222 25.89 -15.32 -20.29
N ASP A 223 25.57 -14.75 -21.45
CA ASP A 223 26.15 -13.50 -21.89
C ASP A 223 25.58 -12.29 -21.13
N ALA A 224 24.28 -12.30 -20.80
CA ALA A 224 23.70 -11.28 -19.93
C ALA A 224 24.34 -11.30 -18.53
N ARG A 225 24.52 -12.48 -17.94
CA ARG A 225 25.22 -12.65 -16.65
C ARG A 225 26.67 -12.16 -16.73
N LYS A 226 27.38 -12.46 -17.82
CA LYS A 226 28.76 -11.98 -18.02
C LYS A 226 28.84 -10.45 -18.13
N MET A 227 27.86 -9.80 -18.76
CA MET A 227 27.87 -8.34 -18.94
C MET A 227 27.34 -7.57 -17.73
N ARG A 228 26.55 -8.21 -16.88
CA ARG A 228 25.84 -7.56 -15.76
C ARG A 228 26.28 -8.04 -14.38
N ASP A 229 27.16 -9.03 -14.29
CA ASP A 229 27.53 -9.72 -13.05
C ASP A 229 26.30 -10.21 -12.26
N THR A 230 25.91 -9.46 -11.23
CA THR A 230 24.76 -9.72 -10.35
C THR A 230 23.49 -8.98 -10.74
N GLY A 231 23.52 -8.21 -11.84
CA GLY A 231 22.40 -7.39 -12.29
C GLY A 231 21.15 -8.22 -12.65
N PRO A 232 19.96 -7.88 -12.12
CA PRO A 232 18.72 -8.60 -12.41
C PRO A 232 18.44 -8.70 -13.91
N THR A 233 18.10 -9.91 -14.35
CA THR A 233 17.71 -10.22 -15.73
C THR A 233 16.48 -11.13 -15.72
N ILE A 234 15.44 -10.76 -16.47
CA ILE A 234 14.20 -11.55 -16.58
C ILE A 234 13.96 -11.96 -18.03
N PHE A 235 13.72 -13.25 -18.24
CA PHE A 235 13.25 -13.81 -19.49
C PHE A 235 11.72 -13.74 -19.53
N ALA A 236 11.17 -13.07 -20.53
CA ALA A 236 9.75 -12.71 -20.55
C ALA A 236 9.06 -13.02 -21.89
N GLN A 237 7.76 -13.21 -21.80
CA GLN A 237 6.84 -13.17 -22.95
C GLN A 237 5.73 -12.19 -22.59
N VAL A 238 6.03 -10.89 -22.72
CA VAL A 238 5.18 -9.82 -22.20
C VAL A 238 3.73 -9.92 -22.69
N LYS A 239 3.52 -10.27 -23.97
CA LYS A 239 2.17 -10.46 -24.54
C LYS A 239 1.41 -11.64 -23.94
N ASN A 240 2.13 -12.65 -23.45
CA ASN A 240 1.55 -13.85 -22.82
C ASN A 240 1.54 -13.74 -21.28
N GLY A 241 1.97 -12.60 -20.72
CA GLY A 241 2.01 -12.37 -19.27
C GLY A 241 3.14 -13.09 -18.53
N VAL A 242 4.03 -13.81 -19.22
CA VAL A 242 5.15 -14.53 -18.60
C VAL A 242 6.24 -13.53 -18.19
N GLY A 243 6.67 -13.57 -16.93
CA GLY A 243 7.66 -12.67 -16.34
C GLY A 243 7.08 -11.36 -15.79
N ILE A 244 5.81 -11.04 -16.07
CA ILE A 244 5.18 -9.78 -15.63
C ILE A 244 5.08 -9.68 -14.09
N PRO A 245 4.62 -10.71 -13.35
CA PRO A 245 4.57 -10.65 -11.89
C PRO A 245 5.95 -10.36 -11.25
N GLU A 246 7.00 -10.96 -11.78
CA GLU A 246 8.38 -10.79 -11.32
C GLU A 246 8.88 -9.37 -11.59
N ILE A 247 8.64 -8.85 -12.81
CA ILE A 247 8.99 -7.46 -13.18
C ILE A 247 8.26 -6.46 -12.27
N VAL A 248 6.95 -6.66 -12.06
CA VAL A 248 6.13 -5.83 -11.16
C VAL A 248 6.71 -5.85 -9.75
N ASN A 249 7.07 -7.02 -9.24
CA ASN A 249 7.63 -7.15 -7.90
C ASN A 249 8.98 -6.42 -7.76
N LEU A 250 9.84 -6.49 -8.78
CA LEU A 250 11.13 -5.78 -8.77
C LEU A 250 10.95 -4.26 -8.78
N ILE A 251 10.02 -3.74 -9.57
CA ILE A 251 9.66 -2.29 -9.57
C ILE A 251 9.14 -1.88 -8.19
N LEU A 252 8.19 -2.63 -7.62
CA LEU A 252 7.63 -2.31 -6.31
C LEU A 252 8.69 -2.38 -5.22
N THR A 253 9.60 -3.35 -5.29
CA THR A 253 10.74 -3.46 -4.37
C THR A 253 11.61 -2.21 -4.47
N ALA A 254 12.05 -1.83 -5.68
CA ALA A 254 12.86 -0.64 -5.87
C ALA A 254 12.18 0.66 -5.43
N TRP A 255 10.86 0.75 -5.61
CA TRP A 255 10.07 1.91 -5.22
C TRP A 255 9.86 2.00 -3.69
N GLN A 256 9.64 0.87 -3.01
CA GLN A 256 9.12 0.87 -1.65
C GLN A 256 10.17 0.49 -0.62
N ALA A 257 10.68 1.47 0.15
CA ALA A 257 11.48 1.16 1.34
C ALA A 257 10.74 0.17 2.25
N SER A 258 11.47 -0.75 2.86
CA SER A 258 10.90 -1.75 3.76
C SER A 258 11.22 -1.46 5.21
N GLY A 259 10.24 -1.73 6.06
CA GLY A 259 10.37 -1.66 7.50
C GLY A 259 10.41 -3.06 8.09
N VAL A 260 11.15 -3.27 9.16
CA VAL A 260 11.03 -4.48 9.97
C VAL A 260 10.82 -4.10 11.43
N ALA A 261 9.82 -4.68 12.09
CA ALA A 261 9.64 -4.47 13.53
C ALA A 261 10.50 -5.47 14.32
N VAL A 262 11.40 -4.95 15.16
CA VAL A 262 12.37 -5.74 15.92
C VAL A 262 12.12 -5.59 17.42
N SER A 263 11.83 -6.71 18.09
CA SER A 263 11.62 -6.74 19.55
C SER A 263 12.88 -7.14 20.31
N GLY A 264 13.93 -7.62 19.63
CA GLY A 264 15.14 -8.17 20.23
C GLY A 264 15.07 -9.67 20.48
N GLY A 265 13.88 -10.29 20.38
CA GLY A 265 13.72 -11.74 20.45
C GLY A 265 14.18 -12.44 19.17
N VAL A 266 14.52 -13.74 19.28
CA VAL A 266 15.09 -14.56 18.20
C VAL A 266 14.33 -14.46 16.88
N ASP A 267 13.00 -14.46 16.92
CA ASP A 267 12.16 -14.45 15.72
C ASP A 267 12.34 -13.15 14.91
N SER A 268 12.44 -12.02 15.63
CA SER A 268 12.60 -10.71 15.02
C SER A 268 14.04 -10.44 14.59
N MET A 269 15.03 -10.99 15.29
CA MET A 269 16.44 -10.90 14.93
C MET A 269 16.74 -11.73 13.67
N ALA A 270 16.23 -12.97 13.59
CA ALA A 270 16.32 -13.80 12.40
C ALA A 270 15.68 -13.12 11.17
N LEU A 271 14.49 -12.53 11.35
CA LEU A 271 13.81 -11.80 10.28
C LEU A 271 14.63 -10.60 9.80
N CYS A 272 15.11 -9.78 10.73
CA CYS A 272 15.90 -8.59 10.41
C CYS A 272 17.19 -8.96 9.66
N TYR A 273 17.89 -10.00 10.12
CA TYR A 273 19.10 -10.52 9.47
C TYR A 273 18.82 -10.99 8.03
N LEU A 274 17.83 -11.86 7.84
CA LEU A 274 17.50 -12.40 6.52
C LEU A 274 17.02 -11.31 5.55
N LEU A 275 16.22 -10.36 6.03
CA LEU A 275 15.80 -9.21 5.23
C LEU A 275 16.96 -8.30 4.88
N ASN A 276 17.94 -8.12 5.77
CA ASN A 276 19.13 -7.33 5.48
C ASN A 276 19.98 -7.98 4.39
N LYS A 277 20.17 -9.31 4.46
CA LYS A 277 20.88 -10.06 3.41
C LYS A 277 20.20 -9.90 2.05
N PHE A 278 18.88 -10.09 2.01
CA PHE A 278 18.07 -9.83 0.82
C PHE A 278 18.19 -8.36 0.37
N SER A 279 18.14 -7.42 1.31
CA SER A 279 18.18 -6.00 0.98
C SER A 279 19.52 -5.59 0.36
N LYS A 280 20.64 -6.13 0.87
CA LYS A 280 21.97 -5.89 0.30
C LYS A 280 22.11 -6.51 -1.10
N GLU A 281 21.56 -7.71 -1.30
CA GLU A 281 21.57 -8.38 -2.61
C GLU A 281 20.82 -7.57 -3.69
N PHE A 282 19.69 -6.96 -3.32
CA PHE A 282 18.82 -6.23 -4.25
C PHE A 282 18.97 -4.69 -4.15
N ASN A 283 19.99 -4.18 -3.44
CA ASN A 283 20.22 -2.75 -3.19
C ASN A 283 18.96 -2.01 -2.67
N HIS A 284 18.26 -2.67 -1.75
CA HIS A 284 17.00 -2.23 -1.17
C HIS A 284 17.22 -1.52 0.17
N LYS A 285 16.42 -0.51 0.48
CA LYS A 285 16.50 0.18 1.77
C LYS A 285 15.64 -0.52 2.82
N LEU A 286 16.29 -1.03 3.87
CA LEU A 286 15.65 -1.60 5.05
C LEU A 286 15.85 -0.68 6.26
N THR A 287 14.77 -0.33 6.95
CA THR A 287 14.82 0.33 8.26
C THR A 287 14.21 -0.59 9.32
N ALA A 288 14.95 -0.82 10.40
CA ALA A 288 14.46 -1.55 11.56
C ALA A 288 13.82 -0.59 12.59
N PHE A 289 12.62 -0.92 13.04
CA PHE A 289 11.90 -0.21 14.09
C PHE A 289 11.93 -1.00 15.39
N ILE A 290 12.50 -0.41 16.44
CA ILE A 290 12.55 -0.98 17.79
C ILE A 290 11.57 -0.19 18.66
N ILE A 291 10.64 -0.89 19.32
CA ILE A 291 9.60 -0.25 20.15
C ILE A 291 10.00 -0.42 21.61
N ASP A 292 10.38 0.67 22.26
CA ASP A 292 10.67 0.67 23.69
C ASP A 292 9.37 0.82 24.47
N HIS A 293 8.92 -0.27 25.09
CA HIS A 293 7.62 -0.36 25.77
C HIS A 293 7.58 0.37 27.12
N LYS A 294 8.74 0.59 27.76
CA LYS A 294 8.86 1.21 29.09
C LYS A 294 8.01 0.58 30.20
N PHE A 295 7.63 -0.70 30.06
CA PHE A 295 6.97 -1.43 31.15
C PHE A 295 7.93 -1.85 32.26
N ARG A 296 9.21 -2.00 31.92
CA ARG A 296 10.29 -2.36 32.83
C ARG A 296 11.43 -1.34 32.72
N PRO A 297 12.18 -1.07 33.80
CA PRO A 297 13.35 -0.18 33.76
C PRO A 297 14.39 -0.58 32.71
N GLU A 298 14.56 -1.89 32.47
CA GLU A 298 15.57 -2.44 31.55
C GLU A 298 15.17 -2.32 30.07
N SER A 299 13.90 -2.06 29.76
CA SER A 299 13.35 -2.01 28.38
C SER A 299 14.10 -1.05 27.47
N THR A 300 14.50 0.11 28.01
CA THR A 300 15.24 1.12 27.28
C THR A 300 16.66 0.65 26.98
N GLU A 301 17.35 0.06 27.96
CA GLU A 301 18.71 -0.46 27.79
C GLU A 301 18.75 -1.64 26.80
N GLU A 302 17.79 -2.57 26.87
CA GLU A 302 17.62 -3.65 25.91
C GLU A 302 17.43 -3.11 24.49
N SER A 303 16.59 -2.08 24.31
CA SER A 303 16.36 -1.46 23.00
C SER A 303 17.65 -0.89 22.39
N TYR A 304 18.51 -0.25 23.20
CA TYR A 304 19.82 0.24 22.76
C TYR A 304 20.79 -0.90 22.44
N LYS A 305 20.79 -1.99 23.23
CA LYS A 305 21.63 -3.16 22.93
C LYS A 305 21.22 -3.82 21.61
N VAL A 306 19.92 -3.96 21.35
CA VAL A 306 19.41 -4.47 20.06
C VAL A 306 19.86 -3.54 18.92
N ALA A 307 19.71 -2.23 19.06
CA ALA A 307 20.16 -1.27 18.05
C ALA A 307 21.66 -1.38 17.78
N ASN A 308 22.48 -1.62 18.81
CA ASN A 308 23.92 -1.84 18.66
C ASN A 308 24.23 -3.13 17.88
N ILE A 309 23.49 -4.21 18.10
CA ILE A 309 23.64 -5.46 17.32
C ILE A 309 23.30 -5.19 15.85
N LEU A 310 22.19 -4.52 15.58
CA LEU A 310 21.75 -4.23 14.21
C LEU A 310 22.69 -3.25 13.48
N SER A 311 23.25 -2.27 14.20
CA SER A 311 24.25 -1.33 13.66
C SER A 311 25.50 -2.07 13.18
N LYS A 312 25.98 -3.08 13.91
CA LYS A 312 27.09 -3.95 13.48
C LYS A 312 26.79 -4.75 12.20
N LEU A 313 25.51 -4.96 11.90
CA LEU A 313 25.06 -5.62 10.67
C LEU A 313 24.81 -4.61 9.52
N ASP A 314 25.10 -3.33 9.74
CA ASP A 314 24.88 -2.23 8.79
C ASP A 314 23.38 -2.09 8.43
N ILE A 315 22.54 -2.05 9.47
CA ILE A 315 21.09 -1.86 9.35
C ILE A 315 20.71 -0.51 9.94
N ASP A 316 20.00 0.32 9.18
CA ASP A 316 19.42 1.58 9.67
C ASP A 316 18.35 1.28 10.72
N THR A 317 18.52 1.83 11.93
CA THR A 317 17.64 1.55 13.06
C THR A 317 16.96 2.81 13.57
N LYS A 318 15.73 2.66 14.06
CA LYS A 318 14.98 3.71 14.75
C LYS A 318 14.35 3.14 16.02
N ILE A 319 14.83 3.61 17.17
CA ILE A 319 14.19 3.35 18.47
C ILE A 319 13.01 4.30 18.63
N MET A 320 11.86 3.76 19.03
CA MET A 320 10.59 4.48 19.17
C MET A 320 10.00 4.21 20.55
N PRO A 321 10.23 5.10 21.53
CA PRO A 321 9.70 4.92 22.87
C PRO A 321 8.20 5.19 22.93
N ILE A 322 7.46 4.33 23.64
CA ILE A 322 6.06 4.61 24.00
C ILE A 322 6.06 5.70 25.06
N ASN A 323 5.29 6.76 24.81
CA ASN A 323 4.96 7.73 25.82
C ASN A 323 3.60 7.38 26.44
N TRP A 324 3.60 7.03 27.72
CA TRP A 324 2.38 6.70 28.46
C TRP A 324 1.64 7.95 28.99
N GLU A 325 1.94 9.14 28.43
CA GLU A 325 1.31 10.41 28.80
C GLU A 325 -0.23 10.34 28.83
N ILE A 326 -0.78 10.82 29.94
CA ILE A 326 -2.21 10.92 30.22
C ILE A 326 -2.77 12.08 29.40
N SER A 327 -3.52 11.80 28.35
CA SER A 327 -4.24 12.84 27.61
C SER A 327 -5.38 13.39 28.48
N GLU A 328 -5.18 14.56 29.08
CA GLU A 328 -6.24 15.41 29.60
C GLU A 328 -7.21 15.76 28.46
N GLY A 329 -8.39 15.15 28.45
CA GLY A 329 -9.39 15.49 27.44
C GLY A 329 -10.34 14.35 27.12
N ASN A 330 -11.05 13.83 28.13
CA ASN A 330 -12.44 13.41 28.04
C ASN A 330 -12.95 13.14 29.47
N ASN A 331 -13.80 14.02 29.97
CA ASN A 331 -14.47 13.84 31.25
C ASN A 331 -15.32 12.56 31.22
N LEU A 332 -14.95 11.56 32.03
CA LEU A 332 -15.69 11.15 33.22
C LEU A 332 -15.03 9.90 33.81
N SER A 333 -14.43 10.07 35.00
CA SER A 333 -14.17 9.08 36.05
C SER A 333 -13.44 7.79 35.66
N ASP A 334 -12.17 7.87 35.29
CA ASP A 334 -11.20 6.84 35.69
C ASP A 334 -9.86 7.54 35.94
N SER A 335 -9.38 7.43 37.17
CA SER A 335 -8.14 8.05 37.64
C SER A 335 -6.95 7.60 36.82
N LEU A 336 -6.02 8.54 36.57
CA LEU A 336 -4.56 8.31 36.48
C LEU A 336 -4.14 6.84 36.63
N THR A 337 -4.04 6.05 35.56
CA THR A 337 -3.53 4.68 35.69
C THR A 337 -2.77 4.22 34.47
N PHE A 338 -1.49 3.94 34.70
CA PHE A 338 -0.75 2.93 33.96
C PHE A 338 -1.66 1.70 33.74
N PRO A 339 -1.71 1.10 32.53
CA PRO A 339 -2.65 0.03 32.26
C PRO A 339 -2.46 -1.13 33.24
N LEU A 340 -3.58 -1.64 33.78
CA LEU A 340 -3.62 -2.87 34.58
C LEU A 340 -2.92 -4.01 33.81
N ILE A 341 -2.27 -4.95 34.52
CA ILE A 341 -1.55 -6.08 33.92
C ILE A 341 -2.41 -6.81 32.85
N SER A 342 -3.70 -7.01 33.15
CA SER A 342 -4.66 -7.65 32.24
C SER A 342 -4.94 -6.87 30.95
N GLN A 343 -4.61 -5.59 30.90
CA GLN A 343 -4.83 -4.67 29.78
C GLN A 343 -3.53 -4.30 29.05
N GLN A 344 -2.37 -4.46 29.68
CA GLN A 344 -1.06 -4.07 29.15
C GLN A 344 -0.81 -4.59 27.73
N GLU A 345 -1.07 -5.87 27.45
CA GLU A 345 -0.86 -6.46 26.11
C GLU A 345 -1.68 -5.72 25.03
N THR A 346 -2.93 -5.36 25.35
CA THR A 346 -3.83 -4.68 24.41
C THR A 346 -3.38 -3.24 24.16
N PHE A 347 -3.06 -2.49 25.21
CA PHE A 347 -2.59 -1.11 25.09
C PHE A 347 -1.22 -1.05 24.40
N ALA A 348 -0.28 -1.90 24.79
CA ALA A 348 1.03 -2.01 24.17
C ALA A 348 0.95 -2.32 22.68
N ARG A 349 0.01 -3.20 22.28
CA ARG A 349 -0.25 -3.47 20.86
C ARG A 349 -0.78 -2.23 20.15
N ILE A 350 -1.73 -1.50 20.72
CA ILE A 350 -2.29 -0.30 20.11
C ILE A 350 -1.20 0.77 19.91
N GLU A 351 -0.46 1.10 20.96
CA GLU A 351 0.58 2.15 20.89
C GLU A 351 1.75 1.74 19.99
N ARG A 352 2.18 0.47 20.03
CA ARG A 352 3.17 -0.07 19.11
C ARG A 352 2.77 0.14 17.66
N TYR A 353 1.54 -0.16 17.29
CA TYR A 353 1.12 -0.02 15.90
C TYR A 353 0.97 1.44 15.48
N LYS A 354 0.58 2.36 16.37
CA LYS A 354 0.60 3.79 16.08
C LYS A 354 2.02 4.28 15.79
N LEU A 355 2.98 3.90 16.63
CA LEU A 355 4.39 4.24 16.44
C LEU A 355 4.94 3.63 15.15
N LEU A 356 4.68 2.36 14.88
CA LEU A 356 5.10 1.71 13.63
C LEU A 356 4.52 2.41 12.40
N ALA A 357 3.22 2.76 12.41
CA ALA A 357 2.60 3.50 11.32
C ALA A 357 3.27 4.86 11.09
N ARG A 358 3.52 5.62 12.16
CA ARG A 358 4.23 6.90 12.09
C ARG A 358 5.66 6.73 11.56
N GLY A 359 6.40 5.75 12.06
CA GLY A 359 7.77 5.46 11.63
C GLY A 359 7.82 5.08 10.16
N CYS A 360 6.87 4.25 9.70
CA CYS A 360 6.75 3.88 8.30
C CYS A 360 6.43 5.09 7.43
N HIS A 361 5.47 5.93 7.83
CA HIS A 361 5.12 7.14 7.09
C HIS A 361 6.30 8.12 6.95
N GLU A 362 7.00 8.41 8.05
CA GLU A 362 8.18 9.29 8.07
C GLU A 362 9.33 8.77 7.18
N ARG A 363 9.48 7.44 7.09
CA ARG A 363 10.51 6.78 6.26
C ARG A 363 10.01 6.36 4.87
N LYS A 364 8.75 6.69 4.52
CA LYS A 364 8.09 6.31 3.25
C LYS A 364 8.10 4.80 2.98
N ILE A 365 7.83 4.03 4.02
CA ILE A 365 7.73 2.56 3.98
C ILE A 365 6.27 2.17 3.80
N SER A 366 6.00 1.34 2.80
CA SER A 366 4.68 0.74 2.56
C SER A 366 4.65 -0.76 2.89
N SER A 367 5.79 -1.39 3.14
CA SER A 367 5.89 -2.81 3.48
C SER A 367 6.58 -2.98 4.83
N LEU A 368 5.82 -3.33 5.86
CA LEU A 368 6.31 -3.60 7.20
C LEU A 368 6.34 -5.11 7.48
N PHE A 369 7.51 -5.65 7.75
CA PHE A 369 7.74 -7.06 8.04
C PHE A 369 7.68 -7.34 9.54
N LEU A 370 6.99 -8.42 9.91
CA LEU A 370 6.87 -8.90 11.30
C LEU A 370 7.27 -10.38 11.41
N GLY A 371 8.04 -10.72 12.44
CA GLY A 371 8.60 -12.06 12.69
C GLY A 371 7.60 -13.08 13.24
N HIS A 372 6.32 -13.03 12.86
CA HIS A 372 5.35 -14.02 13.31
C HIS A 372 5.61 -15.37 12.64
N HIS A 373 5.62 -16.44 13.43
CA HIS A 373 5.97 -17.78 12.99
C HIS A 373 4.81 -18.78 13.13
N LEU A 374 5.05 -20.05 12.82
CA LEU A 374 4.02 -21.10 12.85
C LEU A 374 3.43 -21.34 14.24
N GLY A 375 4.23 -21.29 15.31
CA GLY A 375 3.72 -21.31 16.69
C GLY A 375 2.68 -20.22 16.98
N ASP A 376 2.88 -18.99 16.49
CA ASP A 376 1.89 -17.91 16.64
C ASP A 376 0.58 -18.21 15.89
N GLN A 377 0.66 -18.95 14.77
CA GLN A 377 -0.54 -19.41 14.05
C GLN A 377 -1.33 -20.40 14.92
N LEU A 378 -0.66 -21.42 15.49
CA LEU A 378 -1.30 -22.41 16.37
C LEU A 378 -1.99 -21.74 17.55
N GLU A 379 -1.27 -20.87 18.25
CA GLU A 379 -1.81 -20.10 19.38
C GLU A 379 -3.05 -19.30 18.97
N THR A 380 -2.98 -18.63 17.82
CA THR A 380 -4.08 -17.81 17.30
C THR A 380 -5.29 -18.66 16.92
N VAL A 381 -5.11 -19.82 16.28
CA VAL A 381 -6.19 -20.75 15.95
C VAL A 381 -6.89 -21.25 17.21
N ILE A 382 -6.14 -21.77 18.20
CA ILE A 382 -6.70 -22.30 19.44
C ILE A 382 -7.44 -21.21 20.23
N MET A 383 -6.84 -20.03 20.37
CA MET A 383 -7.48 -18.90 21.05
C MET A 383 -8.77 -18.46 20.36
N ARG A 384 -8.84 -18.52 19.03
CA ARG A 384 -10.04 -18.15 18.25
C ARG A 384 -11.09 -19.25 18.29
N LEU A 385 -10.68 -20.52 18.30
CA LEU A 385 -11.55 -21.67 18.47
C LEU A 385 -12.25 -21.64 19.84
N ALA A 386 -11.49 -21.41 20.91
CA ALA A 386 -12.03 -21.28 22.28
C ALA A 386 -13.04 -20.13 22.42
N ARG A 387 -12.99 -19.13 21.52
CA ARG A 387 -13.96 -18.01 21.46
C ARG A 387 -15.16 -18.29 20.55
N GLY A 388 -15.28 -19.47 19.96
CA GLY A 388 -16.34 -19.83 19.02
C GLY A 388 -16.26 -19.08 17.68
N SER A 389 -15.05 -18.76 17.21
CA SER A 389 -14.88 -18.02 15.96
C SER A 389 -15.26 -18.89 14.75
N GLY A 390 -16.00 -18.33 13.79
CA GLY A 390 -16.26 -18.98 12.50
C GLY A 390 -15.07 -18.90 11.53
N ILE A 391 -15.32 -19.23 10.25
CA ILE A 391 -14.25 -19.42 9.25
C ILE A 391 -13.24 -18.26 9.14
N ASN A 392 -13.70 -17.00 9.15
CA ASN A 392 -12.82 -15.83 9.09
C ASN A 392 -11.85 -15.73 10.28
N GLY A 393 -12.25 -16.26 11.44
CA GLY A 393 -11.37 -16.33 12.60
C GLY A 393 -10.41 -17.51 12.49
N LEU A 394 -10.88 -18.67 12.05
CA LEU A 394 -10.05 -19.88 12.00
C LEU A 394 -8.95 -19.87 10.93
N THR A 395 -9.03 -18.99 9.91
CA THR A 395 -7.91 -18.76 8.96
C THR A 395 -6.69 -18.08 9.58
N SER A 396 -6.72 -17.79 10.88
CA SER A 396 -5.60 -17.23 11.64
C SER A 396 -5.01 -15.94 11.03
N MET A 397 -3.69 -15.81 10.91
CA MET A 397 -2.99 -14.66 10.31
C MET A 397 -2.69 -14.89 8.82
N GLU A 398 -2.84 -13.84 8.01
CA GLU A 398 -2.50 -13.87 6.58
C GLU A 398 -1.02 -13.51 6.36
N TYR A 399 -0.45 -14.05 5.28
CA TYR A 399 0.94 -13.77 4.87
C TYR A 399 1.16 -12.29 4.57
N ILE A 400 0.27 -11.70 3.75
CA ILE A 400 0.16 -10.27 3.53
C ILE A 400 -1.20 -9.83 4.04
N SER A 401 -1.22 -8.78 4.85
CA SER A 401 -2.47 -8.16 5.34
C SER A 401 -2.31 -6.65 5.38
N GLN A 402 -3.38 -5.89 5.13
CA GLN A 402 -3.37 -4.45 5.36
C GLN A 402 -2.97 -4.13 6.82
N PHE A 403 -2.19 -3.07 7.00
CA PHE A 403 -1.87 -2.56 8.33
C PHE A 403 -3.18 -2.13 9.01
N PRO A 404 -3.43 -2.54 10.26
CA PRO A 404 -4.66 -2.18 10.93
C PRO A 404 -4.66 -0.66 11.14
N ILE A 405 -5.68 0.01 10.59
CA ILE A 405 -5.82 1.46 10.68
C ILE A 405 -6.20 1.82 12.10
N ILE A 406 -5.22 1.88 13.01
CA ILE A 406 -5.42 2.04 14.45
C ILE A 406 -5.39 3.53 14.75
N ARG A 407 -6.57 4.14 14.70
CA ARG A 407 -6.83 5.51 15.19
C ARG A 407 -6.01 6.64 14.54
N ASN A 408 -5.11 6.35 13.61
CA ASN A 408 -4.18 7.29 13.02
C ASN A 408 -4.10 7.11 11.49
N ILE A 409 -3.94 8.21 10.76
CA ILE A 409 -4.01 8.24 9.29
C ILE A 409 -2.71 7.79 8.63
N GLU A 410 -1.59 7.81 9.36
CA GLU A 410 -0.26 7.41 8.89
C GLU A 410 -0.20 5.91 8.55
N SER A 411 -1.19 5.14 9.01
CA SER A 411 -1.31 3.71 8.70
C SER A 411 -1.77 3.40 7.27
N LEU A 412 -2.25 4.40 6.54
CA LEU A 412 -2.78 4.24 5.19
C LEU A 412 -1.70 3.84 4.19
N GLY A 413 -2.00 2.83 3.38
CA GLY A 413 -1.10 2.34 2.33
C GLY A 413 0.02 1.42 2.84
N ILE A 414 0.05 1.09 4.14
CA ILE A 414 1.01 0.14 4.70
C ILE A 414 0.44 -1.28 4.66
N ASN A 415 1.25 -2.22 4.20
CA ASN A 415 1.01 -3.65 4.29
C ASN A 415 1.90 -4.27 5.38
N ILE A 416 1.34 -5.26 6.08
CA ILE A 416 2.09 -6.13 6.98
C ILE A 416 2.41 -7.44 6.25
N ILE A 417 3.68 -7.80 6.24
CA ILE A 417 4.20 -9.02 5.64
C ILE A 417 4.76 -9.93 6.75
N ARG A 418 4.41 -11.22 6.72
CA ARG A 418 4.82 -12.20 7.73
C ARG A 418 5.47 -13.42 7.07
N PRO A 419 6.77 -13.36 6.70
CA PRO A 419 7.42 -14.41 5.94
C PRO A 419 7.45 -15.77 6.66
N PHE A 420 7.49 -15.76 8.00
CA PHE A 420 7.77 -16.95 8.80
C PHE A 420 6.55 -17.74 9.23
N LEU A 421 5.34 -17.41 8.78
CA LEU A 421 4.10 -18.07 9.24
C LEU A 421 4.06 -19.59 9.07
N ARG A 422 4.92 -20.15 8.22
CA ARG A 422 5.06 -21.60 7.98
C ARG A 422 6.35 -22.20 8.55
N LEU A 423 7.20 -21.40 9.20
CA LEU A 423 8.46 -21.82 9.79
C LEU A 423 8.31 -22.09 11.29
N THR A 424 9.03 -23.08 11.79
CA THR A 424 9.10 -23.39 13.22
C THR A 424 10.05 -22.43 13.94
N LYS A 425 9.82 -22.23 15.24
CA LYS A 425 10.73 -21.43 16.07
C LYS A 425 12.15 -22.01 16.11
N ASN A 426 12.27 -23.34 16.19
CA ASN A 426 13.58 -24.02 16.16
C ASN A 426 14.39 -23.66 14.92
N ARG A 427 13.74 -23.56 13.75
CA ARG A 427 14.43 -23.17 12.51
C ARG A 427 14.99 -21.74 12.57
N LEU A 428 14.27 -20.83 13.24
CA LEU A 428 14.71 -19.45 13.44
C LEU A 428 15.88 -19.38 14.43
N ILE A 429 15.85 -20.20 15.48
CA ILE A 429 16.97 -20.36 16.43
C ILE A 429 18.21 -20.87 15.71
N GLU A 430 18.11 -21.97 14.97
CA GLU A 430 19.23 -22.53 14.18
C GLU A 430 19.83 -21.50 13.23
N THR A 431 18.99 -20.68 12.60
CA THR A 431 19.45 -19.62 11.69
C THR A 431 20.30 -18.59 12.44
N CYS A 432 19.86 -18.13 13.60
CA CYS A 432 20.62 -17.19 14.41
C CYS A 432 21.91 -17.81 14.96
N GLU A 433 21.90 -19.08 15.36
CA GLU A 433 23.08 -19.80 15.85
C GLU A 433 24.16 -19.95 14.77
N VAL A 434 23.77 -20.44 13.59
CA VAL A 434 24.68 -20.63 12.44
C VAL A 434 25.31 -19.31 12.01
N GLU A 435 24.55 -18.23 12.05
CA GLU A 435 24.96 -16.90 11.58
C GLU A 435 25.51 -16.03 12.73
N ASN A 436 25.69 -16.59 13.93
CA ASN A 436 26.19 -15.91 15.14
C ASN A 436 25.44 -14.60 15.48
N ILE A 437 24.12 -14.58 15.27
CA ILE A 437 23.27 -13.44 15.61
C ILE A 437 22.84 -13.55 17.06
N SER A 438 23.22 -12.60 17.91
CA SER A 438 22.76 -12.55 19.30
C SER A 438 21.31 -12.07 19.41
N TRP A 439 20.54 -12.62 20.35
CA TRP A 439 19.19 -12.18 20.68
C TRP A 439 18.97 -12.11 22.20
N PHE A 440 17.86 -11.48 22.61
CA PHE A 440 17.40 -11.42 23.99
C PHE A 440 16.26 -12.41 24.23
N GLU A 441 16.28 -13.11 25.35
CA GLU A 441 15.14 -13.91 25.80
C GLU A 441 14.31 -13.13 26.81
N ASP A 442 13.03 -12.93 26.50
CA ASP A 442 12.12 -12.27 27.42
C ASP A 442 11.77 -13.18 28.60
N SER A 443 12.11 -12.73 29.82
CA SER A 443 11.83 -13.43 31.07
C SER A 443 10.34 -13.68 31.32
N THR A 444 9.45 -12.94 30.65
CA THR A 444 7.99 -13.13 30.77
C THR A 444 7.45 -14.30 29.93
N ASN A 445 8.26 -14.91 29.06
CA ASN A 445 7.84 -16.02 28.18
C ASN A 445 7.33 -17.26 28.94
N LEU A 446 7.75 -17.43 30.20
CA LEU A 446 7.34 -18.55 31.07
C LEU A 446 6.18 -18.20 32.02
N SER A 447 5.76 -16.92 32.08
CA SER A 447 4.64 -16.51 32.93
C SER A 447 3.32 -17.07 32.40
N LYS A 448 2.50 -17.62 33.31
CA LYS A 448 1.13 -18.09 33.05
C LYS A 448 0.08 -16.97 33.15
N ASP A 449 0.50 -15.73 33.41
CA ASP A 449 -0.41 -14.57 33.53
C ASP A 449 -1.03 -14.20 32.17
N TYR A 450 -0.38 -14.60 31.07
CA TYR A 450 -0.80 -14.32 29.71
C TYR A 450 -1.48 -15.52 29.05
N LYS A 451 -2.71 -15.34 28.54
CA LYS A 451 -3.50 -16.41 27.88
C LYS A 451 -2.74 -17.12 26.78
N ARG A 452 -1.94 -16.38 26.01
CA ARG A 452 -1.15 -16.92 24.90
C ARG A 452 -0.05 -17.86 25.39
N ASN A 453 0.63 -17.52 26.50
CA ASN A 453 1.65 -18.37 27.11
C ASN A 453 1.06 -19.68 27.65
N VAL A 454 -0.13 -19.62 28.26
CA VAL A 454 -0.84 -20.84 28.71
C VAL A 454 -1.10 -21.79 27.55
N VAL A 455 -1.57 -21.28 26.41
CA VAL A 455 -1.79 -22.10 25.19
C VAL A 455 -0.47 -22.67 24.66
N ARG A 456 0.60 -21.85 24.61
CA ARG A 456 1.93 -22.28 24.18
C ARG A 456 2.48 -23.42 25.03
N LEU A 457 2.41 -23.30 26.36
CA LEU A 457 2.88 -24.34 27.28
C LEU A 457 2.08 -25.64 27.11
N ALA A 458 0.77 -25.56 26.93
CA ALA A 458 -0.07 -26.73 26.68
C ALA A 458 0.26 -27.43 25.34
N ILE A 459 0.48 -26.66 24.26
CA ILE A 459 0.93 -27.22 22.97
C ILE A 459 2.27 -27.93 23.13
N ASN A 460 3.22 -27.31 23.84
CA ASN A 460 4.54 -27.90 24.06
C ASN A 460 4.45 -29.20 24.86
N GLU A 461 3.67 -29.22 25.95
CA GLU A 461 3.46 -30.44 26.74
C GLU A 461 2.83 -31.56 25.90
N PHE A 462 1.86 -31.23 25.04
CA PHE A 462 1.24 -32.20 24.15
C PHE A 462 2.26 -32.78 23.14
N ASN A 463 3.01 -31.91 22.46
CA ASN A 463 4.00 -32.33 21.46
C ASN A 463 5.17 -33.13 22.07
N GLN A 464 5.54 -32.86 23.33
CA GLN A 464 6.59 -33.62 24.03
C GLN A 464 6.21 -35.09 24.23
N ARG A 465 4.93 -35.44 24.32
CA ARG A 465 4.50 -36.85 24.47
C ARG A 465 4.86 -37.67 23.24
N TYR A 466 4.72 -37.09 22.04
CA TYR A 466 5.17 -37.70 20.79
C TYR A 466 6.69 -37.91 20.77
N LEU A 467 7.44 -36.86 21.12
CA LEU A 467 8.91 -36.91 21.16
C LEU A 467 9.45 -37.94 22.16
N ASN A 468 8.70 -38.19 23.24
CA ASN A 468 9.01 -39.21 24.25
C ASN A 468 8.60 -40.64 23.83
N GLY A 469 8.48 -40.90 22.52
CA GLY A 469 8.27 -42.25 21.97
C GLY A 469 6.83 -42.74 21.99
N ARG A 470 5.85 -41.89 22.36
CA ARG A 470 4.43 -42.23 22.27
C ARG A 470 3.86 -41.82 20.90
N SER A 471 4.16 -42.64 19.90
CA SER A 471 3.78 -42.39 18.50
C SER A 471 2.26 -42.30 18.26
N GLU A 472 1.44 -42.79 19.20
CA GLU A 472 -0.01 -42.64 19.16
C GLU A 472 -0.49 -41.19 19.33
N TYR A 473 0.34 -40.31 19.88
CA TYR A 473 0.07 -38.87 19.94
C TYR A 473 0.64 -38.22 18.69
N GLU A 474 -0.12 -38.06 17.62
CA GLU A 474 0.33 -37.21 16.51
C GLU A 474 0.67 -35.81 17.08
N PRO A 475 1.87 -35.27 16.85
CA PRO A 475 2.17 -33.92 17.29
C PRO A 475 1.18 -32.99 16.60
N LEU A 476 0.90 -31.84 17.19
CA LEU A 476 0.26 -30.72 16.50
C LEU A 476 1.23 -30.26 15.40
N SER A 477 1.24 -31.03 14.32
CA SER A 477 2.28 -31.05 13.31
C SER A 477 2.14 -29.83 12.42
N THR A 478 3.27 -29.38 11.91
CA THR A 478 3.36 -28.21 11.05
C THR A 478 2.56 -28.38 9.77
N GLU A 479 2.56 -29.59 9.22
CA GLU A 479 1.86 -29.96 7.99
C GLU A 479 0.34 -30.09 8.19
N GLY A 480 -0.10 -30.70 9.31
CA GLY A 480 -1.53 -30.80 9.65
C GLY A 480 -2.17 -29.42 9.80
N LEU A 481 -1.50 -28.50 10.51
CA LEU A 481 -1.97 -27.13 10.64
C LEU A 481 -1.96 -26.39 9.31
N SER A 482 -0.90 -26.51 8.50
CA SER A 482 -0.83 -25.83 7.20
C SER A 482 -1.99 -26.27 6.30
N ARG A 483 -2.26 -27.58 6.20
CA ARG A 483 -3.41 -28.11 5.45
C ARG A 483 -4.74 -27.58 5.98
N PHE A 484 -4.93 -27.55 7.30
CA PHE A 484 -6.13 -26.97 7.92
C PHE A 484 -6.30 -25.49 7.56
N MET A 485 -5.24 -24.69 7.66
CA MET A 485 -5.27 -23.27 7.32
C MET A 485 -5.59 -23.05 5.83
N ASP A 486 -4.99 -23.85 4.94
CA ASP A 486 -5.22 -23.76 3.49
C ASP A 486 -6.67 -24.10 3.14
N HIS A 487 -7.25 -25.15 3.73
CA HIS A 487 -8.67 -25.48 3.57
C HIS A 487 -9.59 -24.37 4.09
N MET A 488 -9.32 -23.84 5.29
CA MET A 488 -10.11 -22.74 5.85
C MET A 488 -10.02 -21.48 5.00
N ASN A 489 -8.84 -21.19 4.44
CA ASN A 489 -8.63 -20.05 3.56
C ASN A 489 -9.36 -20.21 2.24
N TYR A 490 -9.32 -21.41 1.64
CA TYR A 490 -10.10 -21.73 0.44
C TYR A 490 -11.60 -21.47 0.66
N HIS A 491 -12.17 -22.04 1.71
CA HIS A 491 -13.60 -21.86 2.02
C HIS A 491 -13.96 -20.40 2.35
N LYS A 492 -13.08 -19.69 3.09
CA LYS A 492 -13.25 -18.24 3.33
C LYS A 492 -13.30 -17.47 2.02
N ASN A 493 -12.41 -17.78 1.08
CA ASN A 493 -12.36 -17.11 -0.23
C ASN A 493 -13.63 -17.40 -1.05
N CYS A 494 -14.12 -18.63 -1.08
CA CYS A 494 -15.39 -18.97 -1.74
C CYS A 494 -16.56 -18.13 -1.20
N VAL A 495 -16.69 -18.03 0.14
CA VAL A 495 -17.74 -17.23 0.78
C VAL A 495 -17.54 -15.74 0.51
N LYS A 496 -16.31 -15.23 0.62
CA LYS A 496 -15.98 -13.82 0.37
C LYS A 496 -16.32 -13.41 -1.07
N SER A 497 -16.02 -14.26 -2.05
CA SER A 497 -16.37 -14.02 -3.46
C SER A 497 -17.88 -13.91 -3.68
N LYS A 498 -18.67 -14.83 -3.10
CA LYS A 498 -20.15 -14.74 -3.15
C LYS A 498 -20.68 -13.47 -2.50
N VAL A 499 -20.20 -13.14 -1.30
CA VAL A 499 -20.59 -11.91 -0.58
C VAL A 499 -20.22 -10.66 -1.37
N LYS A 500 -19.06 -10.63 -2.06
CA LYS A 500 -18.64 -9.49 -2.90
C LYS A 500 -19.59 -9.26 -4.07
N ILE A 501 -20.04 -10.32 -4.75
CA ILE A 501 -21.02 -10.23 -5.84
C ILE A 501 -22.35 -9.68 -5.31
N ILE A 502 -22.84 -10.20 -4.19
CA ILE A 502 -24.07 -9.73 -3.55
C ILE A 502 -23.94 -8.26 -3.13
N ALA A 503 -22.83 -7.89 -2.49
CA ALA A 503 -22.59 -6.52 -2.06
C ALA A 503 -22.61 -5.54 -3.23
N LYS A 504 -22.01 -5.90 -4.38
CA LYS A 504 -22.02 -5.06 -5.59
C LYS A 504 -23.45 -4.83 -6.13
N ASN A 505 -24.32 -5.83 -6.04
CA ASN A 505 -25.64 -5.80 -6.67
C ASN A 505 -26.77 -5.36 -5.73
N SER A 506 -26.60 -5.53 -4.42
CA SER A 506 -27.68 -5.34 -3.43
C SER A 506 -27.34 -4.29 -2.38
N ILE A 507 -26.13 -3.73 -2.37
CA ILE A 507 -25.71 -2.78 -1.34
C ILE A 507 -25.18 -1.49 -1.98
N LYS A 508 -25.64 -0.35 -1.47
CA LYS A 508 -25.05 0.96 -1.76
C LYS A 508 -24.34 1.50 -0.53
N PHE A 509 -23.04 1.67 -0.64
CA PHE A 509 -22.19 2.31 0.35
C PHE A 509 -22.09 3.81 0.05
N ASP A 510 -22.47 4.64 1.02
CA ASP A 510 -22.31 6.11 0.99
C ASP A 510 -21.22 6.47 1.99
N SER A 511 -19.96 6.41 1.52
CA SER A 511 -18.76 6.63 2.32
C SER A 511 -18.75 8.02 2.95
N ASP A 512 -19.18 9.03 2.19
CA ASP A 512 -19.18 10.43 2.62
C ASP A 512 -19.98 10.59 3.92
N ASN A 513 -21.14 9.94 4.00
CA ASN A 513 -22.03 10.05 5.17
C ASN A 513 -21.89 8.89 6.18
N GLY A 514 -21.12 7.85 5.85
CA GLY A 514 -21.03 6.63 6.64
C GLY A 514 -22.37 5.88 6.73
N ILE A 515 -23.14 5.89 5.64
CA ILE A 515 -24.48 5.28 5.52
C ILE A 515 -24.43 4.12 4.54
N CYS A 516 -25.17 3.05 4.83
CA CYS A 516 -25.27 1.89 3.95
C CYS A 516 -26.74 1.57 3.66
N SER A 517 -27.08 1.28 2.40
CA SER A 517 -28.42 0.86 2.00
C SER A 517 -28.38 -0.55 1.43
N LEU A 518 -29.13 -1.47 2.04
CA LEU A 518 -29.37 -2.82 1.53
C LEU A 518 -30.69 -2.86 0.78
N TYR A 519 -30.66 -3.26 -0.48
CA TYR A 519 -31.82 -3.40 -1.34
C TYR A 519 -32.24 -4.86 -1.38
N LEU A 520 -33.44 -5.14 -0.88
CA LEU A 520 -34.07 -6.45 -0.96
C LEU A 520 -35.36 -6.33 -1.76
N PRO A 521 -35.80 -7.38 -2.48
CA PRO A 521 -37.06 -7.35 -3.21
C PRO A 521 -38.25 -7.18 -2.26
N LYS A 522 -39.33 -6.54 -2.74
CA LYS A 522 -40.59 -6.35 -1.97
C LYS A 522 -41.12 -7.68 -1.43
N ASN A 523 -41.14 -8.71 -2.27
CA ASN A 523 -41.45 -10.09 -1.89
C ASN A 523 -40.15 -10.89 -2.01
N LEU A 524 -39.73 -11.55 -0.95
CA LEU A 524 -38.47 -12.29 -0.92
C LEU A 524 -38.67 -13.70 -1.51
N PRO A 525 -38.12 -14.03 -2.71
CA PRO A 525 -38.25 -15.36 -3.31
C PRO A 525 -37.70 -16.47 -2.41
N HIS A 526 -38.19 -17.71 -2.59
CA HIS A 526 -37.78 -18.85 -1.75
C HIS A 526 -36.30 -19.23 -1.91
N ASP A 527 -35.76 -19.05 -3.10
CA ASP A 527 -34.38 -19.31 -3.52
C ASP A 527 -33.45 -18.09 -3.33
N HIS A 528 -33.97 -16.98 -2.78
CA HIS A 528 -33.18 -15.76 -2.62
C HIS A 528 -32.09 -15.95 -1.55
N TRP A 529 -30.85 -15.55 -1.89
CA TRP A 529 -29.66 -15.68 -1.04
C TRP A 529 -29.83 -15.16 0.40
N PHE A 530 -30.68 -14.15 0.60
CA PHE A 530 -30.93 -13.60 1.95
C PHE A 530 -31.68 -14.59 2.85
N ARG A 531 -32.45 -15.54 2.31
CA ARG A 531 -33.07 -16.62 3.11
C ARG A 531 -32.06 -17.65 3.60
N GLU A 532 -30.93 -17.79 2.91
CA GLU A 532 -29.80 -18.60 3.40
C GLU A 532 -29.18 -17.88 4.60
N LYS A 533 -29.56 -18.31 5.82
CA LYS A 533 -29.16 -17.67 7.08
C LYS A 533 -27.67 -17.35 7.16
N TYR A 534 -26.81 -18.27 6.71
CA TYR A 534 -25.36 -18.06 6.73
C TYR A 534 -24.91 -16.92 5.80
N LEU A 535 -25.48 -16.81 4.61
CA LEU A 535 -25.13 -15.78 3.64
C LEU A 535 -25.74 -14.42 4.01
N GLY A 536 -27.01 -14.41 4.44
CA GLY A 536 -27.70 -13.23 4.97
C GLY A 536 -26.96 -12.60 6.16
N THR A 537 -26.55 -13.41 7.13
CA THR A 537 -25.78 -12.92 8.28
C THR A 537 -24.39 -12.43 7.90
N ARG A 538 -23.71 -13.01 6.91
CA ARG A 538 -22.42 -12.52 6.40
C ARG A 538 -22.54 -11.14 5.75
N VAL A 539 -23.59 -10.90 4.97
CA VAL A 539 -23.87 -9.60 4.37
C VAL A 539 -24.22 -8.56 5.44
N ILE A 540 -25.00 -8.93 6.46
CA ILE A 540 -25.28 -8.01 7.57
C ILE A 540 -24.01 -7.71 8.38
N ALA A 541 -23.20 -8.71 8.68
CA ALA A 541 -21.93 -8.53 9.38
C ALA A 541 -20.99 -7.59 8.62
N LEU A 542 -20.99 -7.66 7.28
CA LEU A 542 -20.28 -6.75 6.39
C LEU A 542 -20.73 -5.30 6.59
N ILE A 543 -22.04 -5.06 6.51
CA ILE A 543 -22.65 -3.74 6.66
C ILE A 543 -22.32 -3.16 8.05
N ILE A 544 -22.52 -3.95 9.10
CA ILE A 544 -22.24 -3.55 10.48
C ILE A 544 -20.77 -3.17 10.65
N ARG A 545 -19.85 -3.98 10.14
CA ARG A 545 -18.40 -3.73 10.23
C ARG A 545 -18.02 -2.44 9.51
N TRP A 546 -18.56 -2.23 8.31
CA TRP A 546 -18.29 -1.05 7.49
C TRP A 546 -18.77 0.25 8.17
N ILE A 547 -20.01 0.28 8.67
CA ILE A 547 -20.58 1.46 9.36
C ILE A 547 -19.82 1.79 10.63
N GLN A 548 -19.49 0.77 11.44
CA GLN A 548 -18.82 0.99 12.71
C GLN A 548 -17.32 1.27 12.56
N CYS A 549 -16.76 1.03 11.37
CA CYS A 549 -15.32 1.08 11.13
C CYS A 549 -14.56 0.20 12.16
N ASN A 550 -15.16 -0.93 12.52
CA ASN A 550 -14.58 -1.84 13.50
C ASN A 550 -13.56 -2.76 12.81
N GLU A 551 -12.39 -2.88 13.44
CA GLU A 551 -11.32 -3.77 12.97
C GLU A 551 -11.74 -5.23 13.05
N HIS A 552 -12.49 -5.57 14.10
CA HIS A 552 -13.00 -6.92 14.35
C HIS A 552 -14.43 -7.11 13.81
N SER A 553 -14.75 -8.35 13.49
CA SER A 553 -16.12 -8.73 13.10
C SER A 553 -17.09 -8.52 14.28
N PRO A 554 -18.34 -8.10 14.02
CA PRO A 554 -19.35 -7.96 15.07
C PRO A 554 -19.69 -9.31 15.69
N ARG A 555 -20.17 -9.29 16.94
CA ARG A 555 -20.67 -10.49 17.64
C ARG A 555 -21.84 -11.11 16.87
N LEU A 556 -21.88 -12.44 16.81
CA LEU A 556 -22.88 -13.18 16.05
C LEU A 556 -24.32 -12.85 16.49
N ASP A 557 -24.58 -12.71 17.80
CA ASP A 557 -25.91 -12.39 18.33
C ASP A 557 -26.45 -11.04 17.82
N SER A 558 -25.57 -10.05 17.68
CA SER A 558 -25.95 -8.74 17.11
C SER A 558 -26.31 -8.88 15.64
N VAL A 559 -25.55 -9.67 14.88
CA VAL A 559 -25.83 -9.93 13.46
C VAL A 559 -27.14 -10.70 13.29
N LEU A 560 -27.37 -11.71 14.13
CA LEU A 560 -28.58 -12.54 14.11
C LEU A 560 -29.83 -11.74 14.43
N ARG A 561 -29.78 -10.82 15.42
CA ARG A 561 -30.91 -9.94 15.72
C ARG A 561 -31.27 -9.04 14.54
N CYS A 562 -30.27 -8.47 13.86
CA CYS A 562 -30.52 -7.68 12.64
C CYS A 562 -31.15 -8.53 11.54
N TYR A 563 -30.63 -9.75 11.34
CA TYR A 563 -31.14 -10.68 10.35
C TYR A 563 -32.61 -11.06 10.61
N GLN A 564 -32.91 -11.44 11.85
CA GLN A 564 -34.25 -11.84 12.28
C GLN A 564 -35.25 -10.70 12.16
N HIS A 565 -34.86 -9.46 12.50
CA HIS A 565 -35.71 -8.27 12.34
C HIS A 565 -36.08 -8.00 10.88
N ILE A 566 -35.12 -8.11 9.97
CA ILE A 566 -35.41 -7.94 8.54
C ILE A 566 -36.32 -9.09 8.06
N MET A 567 -36.04 -10.33 8.45
CA MET A 567 -36.86 -11.48 8.06
C MET A 567 -38.29 -11.43 8.61
N SER A 568 -38.50 -10.97 9.85
CA SER A 568 -39.83 -10.86 10.47
C SER A 568 -40.68 -9.77 9.82
N SER A 569 -40.07 -8.76 9.20
CA SER A 569 -40.82 -7.75 8.43
C SER A 569 -41.53 -8.34 7.21
N TYR A 570 -41.02 -9.43 6.64
CA TYR A 570 -41.64 -10.14 5.51
C TYR A 570 -42.81 -11.04 5.94
N THR A 571 -42.89 -11.43 7.22
CA THR A 571 -43.99 -12.25 7.75
C THR A 571 -45.07 -11.40 8.41
N SER A 572 -44.70 -10.33 9.11
CA SER A 572 -45.62 -9.47 9.88
C SER A 572 -46.06 -8.20 9.14
N HIS A 573 -45.43 -7.87 8.00
CA HIS A 573 -45.59 -6.62 7.27
C HIS A 573 -45.35 -5.34 8.10
N ASN A 574 -44.77 -5.47 9.29
CA ASN A 574 -44.44 -4.34 10.15
C ASN A 574 -43.04 -3.80 9.85
N LEU A 575 -42.97 -2.53 9.41
CA LEU A 575 -41.72 -1.83 9.12
C LEU A 575 -41.41 -0.88 10.27
N SER A 576 -40.64 -1.36 11.24
CA SER A 576 -40.21 -0.56 12.39
C SER A 576 -38.71 -0.32 12.41
N ASN A 577 -38.33 0.83 13.00
CA ASN A 577 -36.94 1.14 13.29
C ASN A 577 -36.45 0.26 14.43
N ILE A 578 -35.20 -0.22 14.34
CA ILE A 578 -34.56 -0.93 15.45
C ILE A 578 -33.12 -0.47 15.62
N THR A 579 -32.69 -0.32 16.87
CA THR A 579 -31.28 -0.08 17.20
C THR A 579 -30.66 -1.37 17.69
N ILE A 580 -29.63 -1.86 16.99
CA ILE A 580 -28.89 -3.05 17.39
C ILE A 580 -27.41 -2.70 17.44
N HIS A 581 -26.82 -2.86 18.62
CA HIS A 581 -25.38 -2.68 18.83
C HIS A 581 -24.86 -1.30 18.36
N GLY A 582 -25.66 -0.24 18.53
CA GLY A 582 -25.31 1.13 18.12
C GLY A 582 -25.45 1.40 16.62
N ILE A 583 -26.20 0.57 15.90
CA ILE A 583 -26.63 0.82 14.51
C ILE A 583 -28.15 0.91 14.50
N LEU A 584 -28.68 1.98 13.92
CA LEU A 584 -30.10 2.13 13.65
C LEU A 584 -30.40 1.61 12.24
N LEU A 585 -31.39 0.72 12.16
CA LEU A 585 -31.95 0.21 10.91
C LEU A 585 -33.26 0.94 10.65
N ASN A 586 -33.38 1.56 9.48
CA ASN A 586 -34.57 2.28 9.04
C ASN A 586 -35.08 1.69 7.71
N PRO A 587 -36.25 1.04 7.69
CA PRO A 587 -36.90 0.66 6.44
C PRO A 587 -37.47 1.91 5.74
N ARG A 588 -37.33 1.99 4.42
CA ARG A 588 -37.90 3.08 3.60
C ARG A 588 -38.98 2.58 2.65
N LYS A 589 -39.79 3.50 2.12
CA LYS A 589 -40.83 3.19 1.14
C LYS A 589 -40.20 2.50 -0.09
N ILE A 590 -40.98 1.62 -0.73
CA ILE A 590 -40.58 0.87 -1.91
C ILE A 590 -40.14 1.82 -3.01
N ILE A 591 -38.99 1.54 -3.62
CA ILE A 591 -38.44 2.30 -4.75
C ILE A 591 -37.94 1.35 -5.85
N PRO A 592 -37.98 1.76 -7.13
CA PRO A 592 -37.32 1.03 -8.20
C PRO A 592 -35.80 0.97 -7.96
N PHE A 593 -35.20 -0.22 -8.11
CA PHE A 593 -33.75 -0.42 -8.09
C PHE A 593 -33.37 -1.50 -9.10
N GLY A 594 -32.68 -1.11 -10.17
CA GLY A 594 -32.52 -1.96 -11.36
C GLY A 594 -33.89 -2.25 -12.02
N ASN A 595 -34.13 -3.51 -12.38
CA ASN A 595 -35.38 -3.97 -13.00
C ASN A 595 -36.48 -4.37 -11.99
N MET A 596 -36.32 -4.06 -10.70
CA MET A 596 -37.21 -4.56 -9.63
C MET A 596 -37.69 -3.47 -8.66
N ASN A 597 -38.87 -3.69 -8.08
CA ASN A 597 -39.37 -2.94 -6.93
C ASN A 597 -38.68 -3.45 -5.65
N SER A 598 -37.86 -2.59 -5.04
CA SER A 598 -37.04 -2.92 -3.88
C SER A 598 -37.52 -2.20 -2.62
N GLN A 599 -37.38 -2.89 -1.48
CA GLN A 599 -37.56 -2.37 -0.14
C GLN A 599 -36.17 -2.04 0.44
N PRO A 600 -35.74 -0.76 0.41
CA PRO A 600 -34.44 -0.37 0.94
C PRO A 600 -34.43 -0.36 2.47
N TRP A 601 -33.41 -1.00 3.03
CA TRP A 601 -33.03 -0.95 4.44
C TRP A 601 -31.82 -0.06 4.61
N ILE A 602 -32.00 1.09 5.25
CA ILE A 602 -30.91 2.04 5.49
C ILE A 602 -30.33 1.78 6.88
N PHE A 603 -29.01 1.62 6.92
CA PHE A 603 -28.23 1.39 8.11
C PHE A 603 -27.32 2.60 8.36
N PHE A 604 -27.33 3.10 9.59
CA PHE A 604 -26.42 4.16 10.02
C PHE A 604 -26.13 4.01 11.52
N ARG A 605 -25.05 4.63 11.98
CA ARG A 605 -24.74 4.62 13.41
C ARG A 605 -25.85 5.29 14.20
N GLN A 606 -26.16 4.77 15.38
CA GLN A 606 -27.08 5.43 16.30
C GLN A 606 -26.53 6.84 16.60
N PRO A 607 -27.29 7.91 16.33
CA PRO A 607 -26.81 9.30 16.47
C PRO A 607 -26.60 9.70 17.93
N PHE A 608 -27.52 9.31 18.82
CA PHE A 608 -27.51 9.65 20.24
C PHE A 608 -27.74 8.37 21.06
N LYS A 609 -26.83 8.05 21.99
CA LYS A 609 -26.98 6.99 22.99
C LYS A 609 -27.54 7.53 24.31
N THR A 610 -27.20 8.76 24.67
CA THR A 610 -27.70 9.47 25.87
C THR A 610 -28.02 10.94 25.56
N SER A 611 -28.75 11.63 26.45
CA SER A 611 -29.03 13.08 26.31
C SER A 611 -27.76 13.95 26.33
N HIS A 612 -26.66 13.46 26.90
CA HIS A 612 -25.37 14.15 26.98
C HIS A 612 -24.50 14.03 25.70
N ASP A 613 -24.88 13.18 24.73
CA ASP A 613 -24.13 13.01 23.47
C ASP A 613 -24.11 14.27 22.59
N ASN A 614 -24.97 15.25 22.86
CA ASN A 614 -25.01 16.53 22.17
C ASN A 614 -23.82 17.44 22.48
N VAL A 615 -23.03 17.13 23.53
CA VAL A 615 -21.98 18.02 24.06
C VAL A 615 -20.56 17.55 23.72
N ILE A 616 -20.40 16.40 23.05
CA ILE A 616 -19.07 15.91 22.66
C ILE A 616 -18.51 16.86 21.60
N THR A 617 -17.43 17.57 21.96
CA THR A 617 -16.67 18.44 21.05
C THR A 617 -15.20 18.06 21.11
N GLN A 618 -14.51 18.04 19.97
CA GLN A 618 -13.08 17.81 19.90
C GLN A 618 -12.41 19.02 19.25
N GLN A 619 -11.42 19.61 19.91
CA GLN A 619 -10.63 20.69 19.34
C GLN A 619 -9.73 20.14 18.21
N ILE A 620 -9.56 20.93 17.16
CA ILE A 620 -8.68 20.63 16.03
C ILE A 620 -7.86 21.88 15.72
N ASN A 621 -6.53 21.77 15.59
CA ASN A 621 -5.71 22.91 15.20
C ASN A 621 -5.40 22.87 13.69
N PRO A 622 -5.01 23.99 13.09
CA PRO A 622 -4.62 24.03 11.69
C PRO A 622 -3.43 23.11 11.40
N GLY A 623 -3.57 22.22 10.42
CA GLY A 623 -2.59 21.18 10.10
C GLY A 623 -2.83 19.84 10.80
N ASP A 624 -3.74 19.78 11.77
CA ASP A 624 -4.06 18.54 12.48
C ASP A 624 -5.03 17.66 11.69
N VAL A 625 -4.93 16.35 11.91
CA VAL A 625 -5.94 15.37 11.52
C VAL A 625 -6.43 14.65 12.77
N ILE A 626 -7.74 14.66 12.99
CA ILE A 626 -8.36 13.96 14.12
C ILE A 626 -9.23 12.80 13.64
N LEU A 627 -9.39 11.78 14.48
CA LEU A 627 -10.36 10.71 14.24
C LEU A 627 -11.67 10.97 15.00
N TRP A 628 -12.68 11.45 14.30
CA TRP A 628 -14.01 11.72 14.84
C TRP A 628 -14.86 10.45 14.95
N ASP A 629 -15.39 10.20 16.16
CA ASP A 629 -16.33 9.12 16.47
C ASP A 629 -15.88 7.73 15.96
N LYS A 630 -14.56 7.52 15.80
CA LYS A 630 -13.90 6.32 15.22
C LYS A 630 -14.15 6.06 13.73
N ARG A 631 -14.89 6.94 13.04
CA ARG A 631 -15.37 6.73 11.66
C ARG A 631 -14.76 7.68 10.63
N PHE A 632 -14.56 8.94 10.98
CA PHE A 632 -14.13 9.96 10.02
C PHE A 632 -12.78 10.53 10.46
N PHE A 633 -11.77 10.40 9.61
CA PHE A 633 -10.60 11.27 9.71
C PHE A 633 -11.00 12.63 9.20
N ILE A 634 -10.76 13.67 9.99
CA ILE A 634 -11.08 15.05 9.65
C ILE A 634 -9.79 15.84 9.74
N GLY A 635 -9.38 16.44 8.62
CA GLY A 635 -8.21 17.31 8.56
C GLY A 635 -8.61 18.76 8.38
N LEU A 636 -7.85 19.64 9.02
CA LEU A 636 -7.96 21.08 8.85
C LEU A 636 -6.68 21.60 8.20
N ASP A 637 -6.81 22.35 7.10
CA ASP A 637 -5.64 22.83 6.38
C ASP A 637 -4.79 23.80 7.22
N LYS A 638 -3.46 23.72 7.06
CA LYS A 638 -2.49 24.53 7.83
C LYS A 638 -2.59 26.04 7.53
N ASN A 639 -2.99 26.39 6.30
CA ASN A 639 -3.00 27.76 5.81
C ASN A 639 -4.36 28.43 6.11
N ILE A 640 -4.55 28.88 7.36
CA ILE A 640 -5.74 29.64 7.77
C ILE A 640 -5.43 31.14 7.81
N PRO A 641 -6.37 32.03 7.41
CA PRO A 641 -6.18 33.48 7.48
C PRO A 641 -5.77 33.99 8.87
N LEU A 642 -4.91 35.01 8.88
CA LEU A 642 -4.40 35.68 10.10
C LEU A 642 -5.51 36.13 11.07
N SER A 643 -6.68 36.53 10.55
CA SER A 643 -7.85 36.94 11.33
C SER A 643 -8.44 35.84 12.22
N HIS A 644 -8.09 34.59 11.99
CA HIS A 644 -8.58 33.42 12.72
C HIS A 644 -7.48 32.66 13.47
N LYS A 645 -6.27 33.23 13.64
CA LYS A 645 -5.20 32.58 14.41
C LYS A 645 -5.49 32.45 15.91
N SER A 646 -6.38 33.29 16.45
CA SER A 646 -6.84 33.23 17.85
C SER A 646 -8.16 32.47 18.05
N SER A 647 -8.78 32.02 16.94
CA SER A 647 -10.04 31.28 16.92
C SER A 647 -9.84 29.84 17.39
N ILE A 648 -10.79 29.30 18.16
CA ILE A 648 -10.76 27.90 18.59
C ILE A 648 -11.67 27.10 17.66
N PHE A 649 -11.08 26.23 16.85
CA PHE A 649 -11.81 25.31 15.98
C PHE A 649 -12.20 24.05 16.74
N LYS A 650 -13.47 23.66 16.60
CA LYS A 650 -13.99 22.43 17.21
C LYS A 650 -14.79 21.64 16.19
N ILE A 651 -14.68 20.32 16.28
CA ILE A 651 -15.60 19.39 15.65
C ILE A 651 -16.66 18.99 16.66
N ARG A 652 -17.92 19.05 16.25
CA ARG A 652 -19.06 18.50 17.02
C ARG A 652 -20.03 17.76 16.11
N ARG A 653 -21.02 17.09 16.70
CA ARG A 653 -22.11 16.48 15.92
C ARG A 653 -22.97 17.56 15.26
N PHE A 654 -23.49 17.25 14.08
CA PHE A 654 -24.52 18.04 13.42
C PHE A 654 -25.82 18.07 14.25
N CYS A 655 -26.46 19.24 14.34
CA CYS A 655 -27.72 19.43 15.04
C CYS A 655 -28.72 20.26 14.22
N GLU A 656 -29.95 20.39 14.73
CA GLU A 656 -31.04 21.09 14.02
C GLU A 656 -30.76 22.59 13.81
N SER A 657 -30.10 23.26 14.77
CA SER A 657 -29.75 24.69 14.63
C SER A 657 -28.80 24.96 13.47
N ASP A 658 -27.97 23.98 13.11
CA ASP A 658 -27.02 24.10 11.99
C ASP A 658 -27.76 24.18 10.65
N ILE A 659 -28.92 23.51 10.50
CA ILE A 659 -29.76 23.61 9.29
C ILE A 659 -30.20 25.05 9.08
N ASN A 660 -30.68 25.69 10.15
CA ASN A 660 -31.13 27.07 10.12
C ASN A 660 -29.97 28.04 9.86
N GLN A 661 -28.80 27.78 10.45
CA GLN A 661 -27.60 28.58 10.23
C GLN A 661 -27.08 28.48 8.79
N PHE A 662 -27.11 27.28 8.18
CA PHE A 662 -26.69 27.07 6.79
C PHE A 662 -27.47 27.94 5.81
N PHE A 663 -28.80 27.96 5.90
CA PHE A 663 -29.61 28.78 4.99
C PHE A 663 -29.47 30.29 5.25
N LYS A 664 -29.20 30.71 6.49
CA LYS A 664 -28.91 32.12 6.82
C LYS A 664 -27.58 32.62 6.25
N MET A 665 -26.60 31.74 6.04
CA MET A 665 -25.27 32.10 5.55
C MET A 665 -25.17 32.31 4.03
N ASN A 666 -26.26 32.15 3.27
CA ASN A 666 -26.29 32.27 1.80
C ASN A 666 -25.14 31.52 1.09
N PRO A 667 -25.00 30.19 1.29
CA PRO A 667 -23.93 29.39 0.71
C PRO A 667 -24.06 29.28 -0.82
N THR A 668 -22.96 28.88 -1.47
CA THR A 668 -22.91 28.71 -2.93
C THR A 668 -24.00 27.76 -3.45
N VAL A 669 -24.43 27.95 -4.70
CA VAL A 669 -25.46 27.11 -5.35
C VAL A 669 -25.10 25.62 -5.27
N GLU A 670 -23.82 25.29 -5.46
CA GLU A 670 -23.33 23.91 -5.36
C GLU A 670 -23.47 23.35 -3.94
N SER A 671 -23.10 24.13 -2.92
CA SER A 671 -23.29 23.74 -1.52
C SER A 671 -24.76 23.50 -1.18
N GLN A 672 -25.66 24.35 -1.68
CA GLN A 672 -27.10 24.17 -1.49
C GLN A 672 -27.62 22.89 -2.15
N LYS A 673 -27.14 22.56 -3.37
CA LYS A 673 -27.49 21.32 -4.06
C LYS A 673 -27.05 20.10 -3.25
N ARG A 674 -25.79 20.07 -2.79
CA ARG A 674 -25.24 18.98 -1.97
C ARG A 674 -26.02 18.79 -0.68
N PHE A 675 -26.32 19.88 0.03
CA PHE A 675 -27.06 19.83 1.29
C PHE A 675 -28.51 19.35 1.11
N ARG A 676 -29.22 19.87 0.10
CA ARG A 676 -30.60 19.41 -0.21
C ARG A 676 -30.61 17.94 -0.64
N TYR A 677 -29.62 17.51 -1.42
CA TYR A 677 -29.47 16.11 -1.79
C TYR A 677 -29.32 15.22 -0.55
N TYR A 678 -28.43 15.57 0.39
CA TYR A 678 -28.27 14.87 1.67
C TYR A 678 -29.59 14.75 2.44
N LEU A 679 -30.31 15.87 2.63
CA LEU A 679 -31.58 15.89 3.35
C LEU A 679 -32.64 14.98 2.70
N SER A 680 -32.64 14.85 1.37
CA SER A 680 -33.59 13.99 0.65
C SER A 680 -33.29 12.49 0.82
N LYS A 681 -32.01 12.12 0.83
CA LYS A 681 -31.56 10.72 0.86
C LYS A 681 -31.50 10.15 2.28
N VAL A 682 -31.16 10.96 3.27
CA VAL A 682 -30.91 10.49 4.65
C VAL A 682 -32.15 10.68 5.54
N PRO A 683 -32.61 9.64 6.27
CA PRO A 683 -33.74 9.77 7.21
C PRO A 683 -33.46 10.84 8.25
N SER A 684 -34.49 11.56 8.71
CA SER A 684 -34.36 12.67 9.67
C SER A 684 -33.46 12.31 10.86
N ILE A 685 -33.68 11.13 11.46
CA ILE A 685 -32.89 10.63 12.58
C ILE A 685 -31.43 10.29 12.22
N GLY A 686 -31.17 9.85 10.99
CA GLY A 686 -29.81 9.51 10.52
C GLY A 686 -28.94 10.74 10.20
N ARG A 687 -29.56 11.91 10.05
CA ARG A 687 -28.86 13.14 9.64
C ARG A 687 -27.80 13.57 10.66
N TYR A 688 -28.02 13.28 11.95
CA TYR A 688 -27.17 13.71 13.07
C TYR A 688 -25.95 12.83 13.31
N THR A 689 -25.58 11.99 12.33
CA THR A 689 -24.44 11.08 12.43
C THR A 689 -23.16 11.64 11.83
N ILE A 690 -23.21 12.80 11.19
CA ILE A 690 -22.06 13.47 10.56
C ILE A 690 -21.47 14.57 11.47
N PRO A 691 -20.15 14.85 11.36
CA PRO A 691 -19.50 15.96 12.03
C PRO A 691 -19.80 17.31 11.35
N VAL A 692 -19.68 18.39 12.13
CA VAL A 692 -19.56 19.77 11.64
C VAL A 692 -18.34 20.43 12.26
N LEU A 693 -17.71 21.31 11.49
CA LEU A 693 -16.64 22.19 11.98
C LEU A 693 -17.24 23.53 12.39
N ILE A 694 -16.95 23.94 13.62
CA ILE A 694 -17.36 25.23 14.17
C ILE A 694 -16.13 26.03 14.62
N ASN A 695 -16.29 27.35 14.64
CA ASN A 695 -15.37 28.28 15.28
C ASN A 695 -16.06 28.89 16.52
N GLN A 696 -15.33 28.94 17.64
CA GLN A 696 -15.67 29.73 18.81
C GLN A 696 -14.73 30.93 18.92
N ASP A 697 -15.27 32.14 18.74
CA ASP A 697 -14.53 33.38 18.92
C ASP A 697 -14.50 33.78 20.41
N LYS A 698 -13.31 34.11 20.93
CA LYS A 698 -13.11 34.65 22.28
C LYS A 698 -13.43 36.16 22.31
N SER A 699 -14.65 36.58 21.99
CA SER A 699 -15.06 37.98 22.23
C SER A 699 -15.67 38.13 23.62
N THR A 700 -15.20 39.17 24.32
CA THR A 700 -15.50 39.57 25.70
C THR A 700 -16.99 39.65 26.03
N LYS A 701 -17.37 39.03 27.16
CA LYS A 701 -18.61 39.21 27.95
C LYS A 701 -19.94 39.12 27.17
N CYS A 702 -20.69 38.04 27.46
CA CYS A 702 -22.04 37.66 26.99
C CYS A 702 -22.09 36.82 25.70
N ALA A 703 -22.36 35.53 25.89
CA ALA A 703 -22.62 34.45 24.93
C ALA A 703 -21.44 34.01 24.02
N ILE A 704 -20.99 32.77 24.20
CA ILE A 704 -20.10 32.07 23.25
C ILE A 704 -20.90 31.89 21.96
N SER A 705 -20.63 32.71 20.93
CA SER A 705 -21.27 32.52 19.63
C SER A 705 -20.53 31.44 18.85
N GLU A 706 -21.21 30.32 18.56
CA GLU A 706 -20.67 29.26 17.70
C GLU A 706 -20.98 29.58 16.23
N LYS A 707 -19.92 29.69 15.42
CA LYS A 707 -20.05 29.93 13.99
C LYS A 707 -19.79 28.63 13.23
N LEU A 708 -20.78 28.15 12.49
CA LEU A 708 -20.61 27.01 11.59
C LEU A 708 -19.66 27.36 10.45
N ILE A 709 -18.62 26.55 10.25
CA ILE A 709 -17.57 26.78 9.25
C ILE A 709 -17.70 25.81 8.06
N SER A 710 -17.94 24.53 8.33
CA SER A 710 -17.95 23.50 7.29
C SER A 710 -18.81 22.30 7.69
N TYR A 711 -19.33 21.60 6.67
CA TYR A 711 -19.81 20.22 6.75
C TYR A 711 -18.78 19.33 6.07
N PRO A 712 -17.79 18.82 6.82
CA PRO A 712 -16.62 18.21 6.21
C PRO A 712 -16.95 16.95 5.38
N THR A 713 -17.96 16.17 5.79
CA THR A 713 -18.43 14.97 5.08
C THR A 713 -19.21 15.28 3.80
N LEU A 714 -19.82 16.45 3.71
CA LEU A 714 -20.57 16.88 2.52
C LEU A 714 -19.69 17.66 1.54
N ASN A 715 -18.41 17.85 1.89
CA ASN A 715 -17.48 18.72 1.19
C ASN A 715 -18.10 20.12 0.95
N ILE A 716 -18.65 20.70 2.02
CA ILE A 716 -19.25 22.04 2.01
C ILE A 716 -18.45 22.91 2.95
N ASN A 717 -17.70 23.87 2.39
CA ASN A 717 -17.00 24.90 3.15
C ASN A 717 -17.78 26.22 3.04
N LEU A 718 -18.23 26.76 4.17
CA LEU A 718 -18.99 28.03 4.21
C LEU A 718 -18.09 29.25 4.23
N TYR A 719 -16.79 29.05 4.47
CA TYR A 719 -15.75 30.08 4.45
C TYR A 719 -14.69 29.68 3.43
N SER A 720 -14.55 30.46 2.36
CA SER A 720 -13.68 30.12 1.21
C SER A 720 -12.20 29.97 1.54
N LYS A 721 -11.75 30.50 2.70
CA LYS A 721 -10.35 30.47 3.13
C LYS A 721 -10.06 29.43 4.21
N ILE A 722 -11.07 28.65 4.64
CA ILE A 722 -10.89 27.58 5.63
C ILE A 722 -11.36 26.29 4.98
N HIS A 723 -10.41 25.44 4.65
CA HIS A 723 -10.68 24.17 3.99
C HIS A 723 -10.54 23.03 5.00
N CYS A 724 -11.59 22.22 5.07
CA CYS A 724 -11.66 21.05 5.92
C CYS A 724 -12.08 19.86 5.06
N TRP A 725 -11.31 18.77 5.16
CA TRP A 725 -11.53 17.55 4.39
C TRP A 725 -11.85 16.37 5.31
N THR A 726 -12.45 15.33 4.73
CA THR A 726 -12.74 14.09 5.47
C THR A 726 -12.39 12.85 4.68
N ILE A 727 -12.03 11.79 5.41
CA ILE A 727 -11.88 10.44 4.88
C ILE A 727 -12.65 9.50 5.78
N PHE A 728 -13.59 8.74 5.20
CA PHE A 728 -14.34 7.73 5.92
C PHE A 728 -13.52 6.44 6.07
N ARG A 729 -13.19 6.08 7.32
CA ARG A 729 -12.36 4.93 7.66
C ARG A 729 -12.95 3.60 7.20
N GLY A 730 -14.27 3.48 7.09
CA GLY A 730 -14.93 2.25 6.66
C GLY A 730 -14.70 1.92 5.19
N GLN A 731 -14.52 2.95 4.34
CA GLN A 731 -14.12 2.75 2.95
C GLN A 731 -12.73 2.11 2.90
N ILE A 732 -11.78 2.67 3.65
CA ILE A 732 -10.40 2.21 3.69
C ILE A 732 -10.26 0.77 4.24
N ILE A 733 -11.03 0.42 5.28
CA ILE A 733 -11.02 -0.94 5.86
C ILE A 733 -11.57 -1.99 4.87
N TYR A 734 -12.32 -1.56 3.85
CA TYR A 734 -13.10 -2.44 2.99
C TYR A 734 -12.66 -2.48 1.53
N THR A 735 -12.02 -1.42 1.04
CA THR A 735 -11.23 -1.40 -0.20
C THR A 735 -9.93 -2.14 0.02
#